data_AF-H3GUC1-F1
#
_entry.id   AF-H3GUC1-F1
#
_cell.length_a   1.000
_cell.length_b   1.000
_cell.length_c   1.000
_cell.angle_alpha   90.00
_cell.angle_beta   90.00
_cell.angle_gamma   90.00
#
_symmetry.space_group_name_H-M   'P 1'
#
loop_
_entity.id
_entity.type
_entity.pdbx_description
1 polymer ?
#
loop_
_entity_poly.entity_id
_entity_poly.type
_entity_poly.pdbx_seq_one_letter_code
_entity_poly.pdbx_strand_id
1 'polypeptide(L)'
;MPHTQSTARRWDPWTSSQKHRRLRRRRPETLGLLTPDRIGDHLVARCMALDDFRVRNLTNGWLPEALAGPRTNFGSRHVLQGVVNAVNDQVQTVIAYEDESNVLVQIAQTGYIVQQILRLGRLLDVAFAAYGIPEPRGMAKWQTVFQQERRDRMMRIQAMMANRTMLIEVLGDEQQQLEVLTLLVYDFQKHGDDTYTDFEYNMICEVYETCTRLSGLAVVTIPEWFVPAHETRQSTQVDVEHLLRQSEELCVRQASAWWDLHHPHVMTLFGACHVGNSIVLVRESAQCVKKSGATLPSRDVLVGTAHVLQFLHERHVVPADLRLERLFSTGKEHKVMLHGGELLSSPTISAIAAIKQEQLTTVPSLPSCPAFLKRDEWGLIEQACADDPSARGDVSCIMKQLQETHSKPTRWHLWDRKPLQSPHNLSGIVTYTQHYVDPKFKVSAESVLHEITRKLNEDESEATAMDSYVSERLLSVHQQLLGSICAIETIRSFMEILLRFKWSLIHRAESSISSFCVASSRSVEHSSVSFHGEIDALVARCGFTKTAGTSIHDWNQHCSFLRLNQQESFQLELDNLVDGLGNEEERIEVATLLVFESTKHRSSYDCNQLLAIEHTAASIAGLSCQQRIVVPKWFIPRYEVEIDSRISAGSFGAVHHGKWLNATVAIKCLFRSDPKLFLREANIWFTLNHPNVVKLYGACHVGQSITTRSLDEPANQTDRRPFFVCEYASEGTLNEYLSKWDIQHKSRSDAWRCLSEAARGLQHLHERGIIHGDLKGNNILVGSDFLVKLTDFGLSTFAKKLSWTESAGAIGAIRWKAPERLGSYDRGPSFASDIYSFGMCIIEAVTGTFPWRETMDEDVIVSEVTRGKLPPRPESFNDEQWDLVSRMCCLEPGDRITVSAVVALLGSLC
;
A
#
# COMPACT_ATOMS: atom_id res chain seq x y z
N MET A 1 -49.96 46.79 -7.42
CA MET A 1 -49.86 45.47 -8.09
C MET A 1 -50.27 45.64 -9.55
N PRO A 2 -49.69 44.89 -10.52
CA PRO A 2 -48.89 43.67 -10.36
C PRO A 2 -47.39 43.94 -10.60
N HIS A 3 -46.47 43.45 -9.74
CA HIS A 3 -45.94 42.08 -9.74
C HIS A 3 -45.32 41.65 -11.08
N THR A 4 -44.09 42.09 -11.35
CA THR A 4 -43.16 41.31 -12.16
C THR A 4 -42.39 40.37 -11.25
N GLN A 5 -42.65 39.07 -11.45
CA GLN A 5 -42.03 37.96 -10.76
C GLN A 5 -40.51 38.10 -10.72
N SER A 6 -39.94 38.17 -9.52
CA SER A 6 -38.52 37.87 -9.29
C SER A 6 -38.31 36.41 -9.68
N THR A 7 -37.64 36.19 -10.82
CA THR A 7 -37.16 34.87 -11.21
C THR A 7 -36.08 34.45 -10.20
N ALA A 8 -36.36 33.39 -9.43
CA ALA A 8 -35.44 32.78 -8.49
C ALA A 8 -34.05 32.58 -9.13
N ARG A 9 -33.00 33.14 -8.51
CA ARG A 9 -31.61 32.96 -8.93
C ARG A 9 -31.16 31.55 -8.55
N ARG A 10 -31.26 30.60 -9.47
CA ARG A 10 -30.69 29.25 -9.31
C ARG A 10 -29.24 29.20 -9.81
N TRP A 11 -28.49 28.18 -9.37
CA TRP A 11 -27.13 27.83 -9.80
C TRP A 11 -26.96 27.55 -11.31
N ASP A 12 -28.05 27.57 -12.09
CA ASP A 12 -28.09 27.34 -13.54
C ASP A 12 -27.06 28.13 -14.40
N PRO A 13 -26.63 29.38 -14.10
CA PRO A 13 -25.67 30.07 -14.96
C PRO A 13 -24.26 29.46 -14.96
N TRP A 14 -23.87 28.67 -13.95
CA TRP A 14 -22.55 28.02 -13.89
C TRP A 14 -22.45 26.73 -14.70
N THR A 15 -23.58 26.08 -15.00
CA THR A 15 -23.63 24.84 -15.78
C THR A 15 -23.99 25.15 -17.23
N SER A 16 -22.98 25.27 -18.09
CA SER A 16 -23.18 25.37 -19.55
C SER A 16 -23.66 24.03 -20.12
N SER A 17 -24.90 23.64 -19.83
CA SER A 17 -25.60 22.51 -20.43
C SER A 17 -27.10 22.74 -20.32
N GLN A 18 -27.75 23.07 -21.44
CA GLN A 18 -29.19 23.32 -21.57
C GLN A 18 -30.08 22.06 -21.37
N LYS A 19 -29.81 21.20 -20.37
CA LYS A 19 -30.63 19.98 -20.14
C LYS A 19 -31.46 19.93 -18.85
N HIS A 20 -31.33 20.85 -17.91
CA HIS A 20 -32.17 20.86 -16.70
C HIS A 20 -33.24 21.97 -16.69
N ARG A 21 -33.89 22.21 -17.84
CA ARG A 21 -35.14 22.96 -17.91
C ARG A 21 -36.33 21.99 -17.94
N ARG A 22 -36.81 21.56 -16.76
CA ARG A 22 -38.22 21.27 -16.39
C ARG A 22 -38.31 20.21 -15.27
N LEU A 23 -39.28 20.43 -14.37
CA LEU A 23 -39.82 19.53 -13.33
C LEU A 23 -39.16 19.56 -11.93
N ARG A 24 -39.42 20.61 -11.15
CA ARG A 24 -39.78 20.43 -9.73
C ARG A 24 -41.02 21.29 -9.45
N ARG A 25 -42.22 20.70 -9.59
CA ARG A 25 -43.43 21.20 -8.92
C ARG A 25 -43.12 21.20 -7.42
N ARG A 26 -43.49 22.27 -6.70
CA ARG A 26 -43.34 22.41 -5.24
C ARG A 26 -43.78 21.11 -4.54
N ARG A 27 -42.83 20.32 -4.02
CA ARG A 27 -43.10 19.30 -2.99
C ARG A 27 -43.04 20.01 -1.63
N PRO A 28 -43.99 19.82 -0.70
CA PRO A 28 -44.00 20.50 0.61
C PRO A 28 -42.90 20.06 1.58
N GLU A 29 -42.01 19.13 1.20
CA GLU A 29 -41.13 18.38 2.10
C GLU A 29 -39.66 18.42 1.66
N THR A 30 -39.16 19.54 1.12
CA THR A 30 -37.73 19.64 0.77
C THR A 30 -36.92 20.12 1.97
N LEU A 31 -36.05 19.24 2.49
CA LEU A 31 -35.07 19.57 3.53
C LEU A 31 -33.94 20.48 3.05
N GLY A 32 -33.81 20.64 1.72
CA GLY A 32 -32.73 21.31 1.01
C GLY A 32 -32.34 22.68 1.55
N LEU A 33 -31.05 22.97 1.47
CA LEU A 33 -30.37 24.22 1.82
C LEU A 33 -30.58 25.30 0.74
N LEU A 34 -31.03 24.93 -0.46
CA LEU A 34 -31.15 25.81 -1.63
C LEU A 34 -32.60 26.18 -1.99
N THR A 35 -33.26 26.97 -1.13
CA THR A 35 -34.44 27.74 -1.55
C THR A 35 -34.13 29.25 -1.51
N PRO A 36 -34.85 30.09 -2.30
CA PRO A 36 -34.63 31.53 -2.28
C PRO A 36 -34.76 32.08 -0.85
N ASP A 37 -33.89 33.01 -0.48
CA ASP A 37 -33.67 33.62 0.83
C ASP A 37 -32.80 32.82 1.85
N ARG A 38 -31.89 31.95 1.38
CA ARG A 38 -31.02 31.07 2.21
C ARG A 38 -29.53 31.17 1.90
N ILE A 39 -28.68 30.38 2.59
CA ILE A 39 -27.22 30.28 2.37
C ILE A 39 -26.85 30.07 0.89
N GLY A 40 -27.71 29.37 0.13
CA GLY A 40 -27.60 29.21 -1.31
C GLY A 40 -27.46 30.53 -2.06
N ASP A 41 -28.27 31.55 -1.73
CA ASP A 41 -28.23 32.84 -2.42
C ASP A 41 -26.94 33.62 -2.14
N HIS A 42 -26.40 33.48 -0.92
CA HIS A 42 -25.10 34.05 -0.57
C HIS A 42 -23.99 33.41 -1.38
N LEU A 43 -23.93 32.07 -1.40
CA LEU A 43 -22.90 31.34 -2.13
C LEU A 43 -23.02 31.57 -3.64
N VAL A 44 -24.24 31.56 -4.20
CA VAL A 44 -24.51 31.88 -5.61
C VAL A 44 -24.05 33.29 -5.94
N ALA A 45 -24.40 34.29 -5.12
CA ALA A 45 -23.97 35.67 -5.39
C ALA A 45 -22.46 35.84 -5.33
N ARG A 46 -21.78 35.13 -4.41
CA ARG A 46 -20.32 35.13 -4.35
C ARG A 46 -19.70 34.41 -5.56
N CYS A 47 -20.26 33.28 -5.98
CA CYS A 47 -19.84 32.59 -7.21
C CYS A 47 -20.09 33.44 -8.46
N MET A 48 -21.21 34.17 -8.53
CA MET A 48 -21.51 35.12 -9.61
C MET A 48 -20.54 36.30 -9.61
N ALA A 49 -20.17 36.84 -8.45
CA ALA A 49 -19.17 37.91 -8.39
C ALA A 49 -17.79 37.43 -8.87
N LEU A 50 -17.41 36.19 -8.52
CA LEU A 50 -16.20 35.55 -9.05
C LEU A 50 -16.28 35.31 -10.56
N ASP A 51 -17.40 34.81 -11.07
CA ASP A 51 -17.59 34.57 -12.50
C ASP A 51 -17.66 35.87 -13.30
N ASP A 52 -18.33 36.90 -12.80
CA ASP A 52 -18.34 38.23 -13.42
C ASP A 52 -16.93 38.83 -13.45
N PHE A 53 -16.13 38.62 -12.39
CA PHE A 53 -14.72 39.01 -12.39
C PHE A 53 -13.96 38.20 -13.45
N ARG A 54 -14.16 36.89 -13.50
CA ARG A 54 -13.56 36.00 -14.50
C ARG A 54 -13.89 36.42 -15.92
N VAL A 55 -15.16 36.61 -16.26
CA VAL A 55 -15.60 37.00 -17.60
C VAL A 55 -14.99 38.35 -17.98
N ARG A 56 -15.05 39.36 -17.11
CA ARG A 56 -14.47 40.69 -17.39
C ARG A 56 -12.96 40.67 -17.63
N ASN A 57 -12.26 39.75 -16.99
CA ASN A 57 -10.79 39.73 -16.93
C ASN A 57 -10.13 38.62 -17.78
N LEU A 58 -10.88 37.60 -18.23
CA LEU A 58 -10.37 36.50 -19.07
C LEU A 58 -10.73 36.63 -20.56
N THR A 59 -11.76 37.39 -20.93
CA THR A 59 -12.13 37.60 -22.34
C THR A 59 -11.39 38.77 -22.99
N ASN A 60 -10.84 39.68 -22.19
CA ASN A 60 -10.00 40.78 -22.66
C ASN A 60 -8.54 40.31 -22.67
N GLY A 61 -7.84 40.46 -23.80
CA GLY A 61 -6.54 39.85 -24.05
C GLY A 61 -5.37 40.29 -23.15
N TRP A 62 -5.61 41.07 -22.10
CA TRP A 62 -4.62 41.57 -21.15
C TRP A 62 -5.29 41.66 -19.77
N LEU A 63 -4.78 40.94 -18.77
CA LEU A 63 -4.96 41.32 -17.37
C LEU A 63 -3.89 42.40 -17.11
N PRO A 64 -4.22 43.69 -16.97
CA PRO A 64 -3.20 44.72 -16.94
C PRO A 64 -2.38 44.68 -15.64
N GLU A 65 -1.07 44.91 -15.76
CA GLU A 65 -0.16 45.32 -14.68
C GLU A 65 -0.69 46.54 -13.88
N ALA A 66 -1.71 47.25 -14.38
CA ALA A 66 -2.32 48.42 -13.77
C ALA A 66 -3.25 48.15 -12.56
N LEU A 67 -3.49 46.89 -12.18
CA LEU A 67 -4.12 46.57 -10.89
C LEU A 67 -3.11 46.55 -9.72
N ALA A 68 -1.83 46.86 -9.97
CA ALA A 68 -0.82 47.08 -8.95
C ALA A 68 -1.03 48.42 -8.21
N GLY A 69 -2.10 48.50 -7.41
CA GLY A 69 -2.10 49.37 -6.25
C GLY A 69 -1.13 48.80 -5.20
N PRO A 70 -0.68 49.58 -4.20
CA PRO A 70 0.36 49.17 -3.23
C PRO A 70 0.01 47.97 -2.32
N ARG A 71 -1.09 47.25 -2.58
CA ARG A 71 -1.64 46.17 -1.74
C ARG A 71 -2.20 44.96 -2.51
N THR A 72 -2.06 44.87 -3.84
CA THR A 72 -2.65 43.77 -4.64
C THR A 72 -1.58 43.05 -5.47
N ASN A 73 -1.05 41.95 -4.93
CA ASN A 73 -0.01 41.10 -5.53
C ASN A 73 -0.59 39.80 -6.15
N PHE A 74 -1.73 39.86 -6.83
CA PHE A 74 -2.39 38.64 -7.32
C PHE A 74 -3.01 38.90 -8.69
N GLY A 75 -2.53 38.23 -9.75
CA GLY A 75 -3.01 38.54 -11.09
C GLY A 75 -2.57 37.58 -12.18
N SER A 76 -3.14 36.37 -12.21
CA SER A 76 -3.08 35.55 -13.41
C SER A 76 -4.33 34.77 -13.70
N ARG A 77 -4.50 34.55 -15.01
CA ARG A 77 -5.55 33.81 -15.67
C ARG A 77 -5.58 32.32 -15.32
N HIS A 78 -4.43 31.67 -15.11
CA HIS A 78 -4.38 30.22 -14.87
C HIS A 78 -4.83 29.88 -13.44
N VAL A 79 -4.30 30.57 -12.42
CA VAL A 79 -4.80 30.45 -11.04
C VAL A 79 -6.30 30.80 -10.95
N LEU A 80 -6.76 31.84 -11.65
CA LEU A 80 -8.17 32.21 -11.64
C LEU A 80 -9.04 31.08 -12.23
N GLN A 81 -8.59 30.49 -13.34
CA GLN A 81 -9.28 29.35 -13.96
C GLN A 81 -9.26 28.10 -13.04
N GLY A 82 -8.16 27.86 -12.34
CA GLY A 82 -8.03 26.83 -11.32
C GLY A 82 -9.01 26.93 -10.17
N VAL A 83 -9.03 28.11 -9.54
CA VAL A 83 -9.96 28.42 -8.46
C VAL A 83 -11.40 28.30 -8.94
N VAL A 84 -11.70 28.75 -10.16
CA VAL A 84 -13.02 28.61 -10.78
C VAL A 84 -13.38 27.13 -11.00
N ASN A 85 -12.47 26.31 -11.49
CA ASN A 85 -12.70 24.88 -11.66
C ASN A 85 -12.97 24.20 -10.31
N ALA A 86 -12.15 24.50 -9.29
CA ALA A 86 -12.33 23.96 -7.95
C ALA A 86 -13.66 24.41 -7.31
N VAL A 87 -14.04 25.67 -7.50
CA VAL A 87 -15.36 26.18 -7.10
C VAL A 87 -16.46 25.42 -7.84
N ASN A 88 -16.34 25.24 -9.16
CA ASN A 88 -17.31 24.49 -9.95
C ASN A 88 -17.49 23.06 -9.43
N ASP A 89 -16.40 22.35 -9.16
CA ASP A 89 -16.43 20.97 -8.65
C ASP A 89 -17.14 20.91 -7.29
N GLN A 90 -16.84 21.85 -6.39
CA GLN A 90 -17.53 21.95 -5.09
C GLN A 90 -19.01 22.28 -5.23
N VAL A 91 -19.36 23.12 -6.20
CA VAL A 91 -20.76 23.46 -6.51
C VAL A 91 -21.52 22.24 -7.04
N GLN A 92 -20.91 21.43 -7.91
CA GLN A 92 -21.52 20.19 -8.39
C GLN A 92 -21.81 19.23 -7.23
N THR A 93 -20.93 19.15 -6.24
CA THR A 93 -21.16 18.36 -5.03
C THR A 93 -22.37 18.84 -4.24
N VAL A 94 -22.52 20.15 -4.04
CA VAL A 94 -23.68 20.73 -3.34
C VAL A 94 -24.98 20.50 -4.13
N ILE A 95 -24.94 20.62 -5.46
CA ILE A 95 -26.09 20.33 -6.33
C ILE A 95 -26.48 18.86 -6.23
N ALA A 96 -25.52 17.93 -6.28
CA ALA A 96 -25.78 16.50 -6.17
C ALA A 96 -26.49 16.14 -4.85
N TYR A 97 -26.07 16.76 -3.75
CA TYR A 97 -26.74 16.62 -2.45
C TYR A 97 -28.21 17.12 -2.48
N GLU A 98 -28.50 18.23 -3.16
CA GLU A 98 -29.86 18.81 -3.26
C GLU A 98 -30.79 18.05 -4.22
N ASP A 99 -30.20 17.37 -5.19
CA ASP A 99 -30.89 16.51 -6.14
C ASP A 99 -31.21 15.13 -5.56
N GLU A 100 -30.62 14.75 -4.42
CA GLU A 100 -30.96 13.54 -3.69
C GLU A 100 -32.47 13.49 -3.41
N SER A 101 -33.05 12.35 -3.75
CA SER A 101 -34.49 12.11 -3.74
C SER A 101 -34.97 11.53 -2.41
N ASN A 102 -34.12 10.77 -1.73
CA ASN A 102 -34.41 10.22 -0.40
C ASN A 102 -33.94 11.21 0.68
N VAL A 103 -34.90 11.76 1.40
CA VAL A 103 -34.62 12.78 2.41
C VAL A 103 -33.85 12.23 3.62
N LEU A 104 -33.97 10.95 3.95
CA LEU A 104 -33.17 10.33 5.00
C LEU A 104 -31.71 10.16 4.57
N VAL A 105 -31.45 9.90 3.29
CA VAL A 105 -30.07 9.91 2.73
C VAL A 105 -29.48 11.32 2.77
N GLN A 106 -30.28 12.36 2.50
CA GLN A 106 -29.84 13.76 2.70
C GLN A 106 -29.51 14.06 4.18
N ILE A 107 -30.29 13.55 5.12
CA ILE A 107 -30.00 13.71 6.56
C ILE A 107 -28.72 12.98 6.94
N ALA A 108 -28.51 11.78 6.39
CA ALA A 108 -27.31 10.98 6.60
C ALA A 108 -26.02 11.68 6.13
N GLN A 109 -26.10 12.61 5.18
CA GLN A 109 -24.94 13.36 4.65
C GLN A 109 -24.76 14.74 5.32
N THR A 110 -25.20 14.90 6.58
CA THR A 110 -25.19 16.21 7.26
C THR A 110 -23.78 16.75 7.51
N GLY A 111 -22.88 15.94 8.04
CA GLY A 111 -21.49 16.32 8.26
C GLY A 111 -20.79 16.60 6.95
N TYR A 112 -20.97 15.70 5.97
CA TYR A 112 -20.43 15.85 4.62
C TYR A 112 -20.79 17.20 4.00
N ILE A 113 -22.09 17.54 3.90
CA ILE A 113 -22.51 18.78 3.24
C ILE A 113 -22.04 20.03 3.99
N VAL A 114 -21.99 19.99 5.33
CA VAL A 114 -21.45 21.08 6.13
C VAL A 114 -19.98 21.31 5.78
N GLN A 115 -19.18 20.26 5.68
CA GLN A 115 -17.78 20.36 5.28
C GLN A 115 -17.61 20.90 3.85
N GLN A 116 -18.41 20.44 2.89
CA GLN A 116 -18.33 20.94 1.50
C GLN A 116 -18.68 22.42 1.41
N ILE A 117 -19.70 22.89 2.15
CA ILE A 117 -20.06 24.32 2.19
C ILE A 117 -18.96 25.15 2.82
N LEU A 118 -18.37 24.69 3.93
CA LEU A 118 -17.23 25.37 4.55
C LEU A 118 -16.02 25.43 3.60
N ARG A 119 -15.76 24.35 2.85
CA ARG A 119 -14.69 24.28 1.84
C ARG A 119 -14.92 25.28 0.70
N LEU A 120 -16.14 25.31 0.15
CA LEU A 120 -16.53 26.28 -0.89
C LEU A 120 -16.40 27.72 -0.37
N GLY A 121 -16.87 27.98 0.85
CA GLY A 121 -16.75 29.29 1.50
C GLY A 121 -15.30 29.74 1.61
N ARG A 122 -14.39 28.87 2.08
CA ARG A 122 -12.95 29.16 2.15
C ARG A 122 -12.31 29.40 0.77
N LEU A 123 -12.68 28.60 -0.24
CA LEU A 123 -12.19 28.80 -1.62
C LEU A 123 -12.61 30.18 -2.15
N LEU A 124 -13.85 30.59 -1.91
CA LEU A 124 -14.37 31.91 -2.30
C LEU A 124 -13.70 33.03 -1.49
N ASP A 125 -13.52 32.87 -0.17
CA ASP A 125 -12.82 33.84 0.68
C ASP A 125 -11.39 34.08 0.15
N VAL A 126 -10.68 33.00 -0.19
CA VAL A 126 -9.35 33.05 -0.82
C VAL A 126 -9.39 33.77 -2.15
N ALA A 127 -10.34 33.43 -3.02
CA ALA A 127 -10.48 34.05 -4.34
C ALA A 127 -10.74 35.57 -4.22
N PHE A 128 -11.63 35.96 -3.31
CA PHE A 128 -12.02 37.35 -3.12
C PHE A 128 -10.88 38.18 -2.56
N ALA A 129 -10.17 37.63 -1.57
CA ALA A 129 -9.00 38.28 -0.99
C ALA A 129 -7.87 38.42 -2.02
N ALA A 130 -7.59 37.36 -2.79
CA ALA A 130 -6.56 37.40 -3.83
C ALA A 130 -6.90 38.44 -4.89
N TYR A 131 -8.10 38.38 -5.48
CA TYR A 131 -8.45 39.22 -6.63
C TYR A 131 -9.09 40.57 -6.28
N GLY A 132 -9.15 40.92 -4.99
CA GLY A 132 -9.78 42.15 -4.52
C GLY A 132 -11.26 42.25 -4.90
N ILE A 133 -11.96 41.12 -5.00
CA ILE A 133 -13.38 41.08 -5.36
C ILE A 133 -14.18 41.56 -4.14
N PRO A 134 -14.94 42.66 -4.24
CA PRO A 134 -15.74 43.12 -3.11
C PRO A 134 -16.87 42.14 -2.82
N GLU A 135 -17.14 41.89 -1.54
CA GLU A 135 -18.31 41.11 -1.12
C GLU A 135 -19.61 41.73 -1.69
N PRO A 136 -20.59 40.91 -2.12
CA PRO A 136 -21.84 41.42 -2.68
C PRO A 136 -22.58 42.34 -1.69
N ARG A 137 -22.98 43.53 -2.17
CA ARG A 137 -23.63 44.55 -1.33
C ARG A 137 -24.99 44.07 -0.82
N GLY A 138 -25.32 44.45 0.42
CA GLY A 138 -26.62 44.17 1.04
C GLY A 138 -26.77 42.75 1.60
N MET A 139 -25.71 41.94 1.55
CA MET A 139 -25.71 40.60 2.12
C MET A 139 -25.10 40.58 3.53
N ALA A 140 -25.74 39.84 4.45
CA ALA A 140 -25.13 39.47 5.72
C ALA A 140 -23.90 38.57 5.51
N LYS A 141 -23.04 38.45 6.55
CA LYS A 141 -21.90 37.51 6.53
C LYS A 141 -22.41 36.09 6.31
N TRP A 142 -21.88 35.41 5.30
CA TRP A 142 -22.36 34.08 4.90
C TRP A 142 -22.28 33.06 6.03
N GLN A 143 -21.28 33.18 6.93
CA GLN A 143 -21.14 32.29 8.09
C GLN A 143 -22.33 32.42 9.05
N THR A 144 -22.82 33.64 9.29
CA THR A 144 -23.98 33.88 10.17
C THR A 144 -25.24 33.25 9.58
N VAL A 145 -25.45 33.43 8.28
CA VAL A 145 -26.59 32.85 7.54
C VAL A 145 -26.50 31.34 7.52
N PHE A 146 -25.29 30.79 7.33
CA PHE A 146 -25.05 29.36 7.36
C PHE A 146 -25.39 28.75 8.72
N GLN A 147 -24.97 29.39 9.82
CA GLN A 147 -25.30 28.91 11.18
C GLN A 147 -26.79 28.98 11.49
N GLN A 148 -27.51 29.97 10.96
CA GLN A 148 -28.97 30.02 11.06
C GLN A 148 -29.63 28.88 10.26
N GLU A 149 -29.18 28.64 9.03
CA GLU A 149 -29.71 27.58 8.17
C GLU A 149 -29.50 26.19 8.79
N ARG A 150 -28.35 25.95 9.41
CA ARG A 150 -28.08 24.71 10.15
C ARG A 150 -29.14 24.46 11.23
N ARG A 151 -29.44 25.48 12.03
CA ARG A 151 -30.49 25.41 13.07
C ARG A 151 -31.88 25.17 12.46
N ASP A 152 -32.25 25.91 11.41
CA ASP A 152 -33.56 25.78 10.77
C ASP A 152 -33.73 24.40 10.10
N ARG A 153 -32.66 23.81 9.56
CA ARG A 153 -32.65 22.46 9.01
C ARG A 153 -32.93 21.42 10.10
N MET A 154 -32.31 21.54 11.27
CA MET A 154 -32.58 20.62 12.40
C MET A 154 -34.03 20.70 12.88
N MET A 155 -34.63 21.89 12.92
CA MET A 155 -36.06 22.04 13.26
C MET A 155 -36.97 21.33 12.26
N ARG A 156 -36.62 21.33 10.97
CA ARG A 156 -37.36 20.59 9.93
C ARG A 156 -37.21 19.08 10.10
N ILE A 157 -36.01 18.60 10.45
CA ILE A 157 -35.76 17.18 10.76
C ILE A 157 -36.63 16.74 11.95
N GLN A 158 -36.65 17.54 13.02
CA GLN A 158 -37.44 17.24 14.20
C GLN A 158 -38.95 17.15 13.88
N ALA A 159 -39.48 18.07 13.08
CA ALA A 159 -40.87 18.02 12.64
C ALA A 159 -41.17 16.78 11.78
N MET A 160 -40.21 16.36 10.95
CA MET A 160 -40.32 15.13 10.16
C MET A 160 -40.30 13.88 11.05
N MET A 161 -39.46 13.85 12.09
CA MET A 161 -39.37 12.74 13.03
C MET A 161 -40.69 12.49 13.78
N ALA A 162 -41.53 13.52 13.96
CA ALA A 162 -42.84 13.39 14.57
C ALA A 162 -43.89 12.68 13.67
N ASN A 163 -43.64 12.54 12.36
CA ASN A 163 -44.58 11.93 11.41
C ASN A 163 -44.16 10.49 11.05
N ARG A 164 -44.60 9.53 11.88
CA ARG A 164 -44.24 8.12 11.72
C ARG A 164 -44.61 7.51 10.36
N THR A 165 -45.75 7.88 9.78
CA THR A 165 -46.21 7.34 8.48
C THR A 165 -45.26 7.76 7.36
N MET A 166 -44.91 9.05 7.32
CA MET A 166 -43.95 9.58 6.35
C MET A 166 -42.58 8.90 6.50
N LEU A 167 -42.12 8.66 7.73
CA LEU A 167 -40.84 7.99 7.96
C LEU A 167 -40.80 6.57 7.38
N ILE A 168 -41.87 5.80 7.57
CA ILE A 168 -41.95 4.43 7.03
C ILE A 168 -41.92 4.47 5.50
N GLU A 169 -42.65 5.41 4.88
CA GLU A 169 -42.67 5.57 3.42
C GLU A 169 -41.31 5.97 2.85
N VAL A 170 -40.58 6.88 3.53
CA VAL A 170 -39.27 7.37 3.08
C VAL A 170 -38.15 6.35 3.34
N LEU A 171 -38.22 5.63 4.46
CA LEU A 171 -37.24 4.61 4.84
C LEU A 171 -37.30 3.43 3.87
N GLY A 172 -38.49 3.11 3.35
CA GLY A 172 -38.65 2.24 2.21
C GLY A 172 -38.34 0.77 2.50
N ASP A 173 -37.78 0.07 1.52
CA ASP A 173 -37.45 -1.35 1.63
C ASP A 173 -36.17 -1.61 2.44
N GLU A 174 -35.83 -2.90 2.64
CA GLU A 174 -34.66 -3.32 3.44
C GLU A 174 -33.33 -2.77 2.90
N GLN A 175 -33.19 -2.63 1.57
CA GLN A 175 -31.98 -2.11 0.95
C GLN A 175 -31.83 -0.60 1.21
N GLN A 176 -32.92 0.15 1.13
CA GLN A 176 -32.96 1.58 1.46
C GLN A 176 -32.75 1.82 2.96
N GLN A 177 -33.33 0.96 3.81
CA GLN A 177 -33.13 0.99 5.25
C GLN A 177 -31.65 0.84 5.62
N LEU A 178 -30.98 -0.16 5.03
CA LEU A 178 -29.57 -0.40 5.26
C LEU A 178 -28.70 0.74 4.73
N GLU A 179 -29.00 1.30 3.56
CA GLU A 179 -28.30 2.46 3.02
C GLU A 179 -28.36 3.66 3.98
N VAL A 180 -29.55 4.01 4.46
CA VAL A 180 -29.74 5.13 5.39
C VAL A 180 -28.96 4.92 6.68
N LEU A 181 -29.07 3.74 7.30
CA LEU A 181 -28.40 3.44 8.56
C LEU A 181 -26.87 3.43 8.41
N THR A 182 -26.35 2.83 7.33
CA THR A 182 -24.92 2.79 7.03
C THR A 182 -24.35 4.19 6.80
N LEU A 183 -25.05 5.03 6.02
CA LEU A 183 -24.59 6.40 5.76
C LEU A 183 -24.64 7.28 7.02
N LEU A 184 -25.66 7.12 7.87
CA LEU A 184 -25.77 7.86 9.14
C LEU A 184 -24.57 7.57 10.04
N VAL A 185 -24.25 6.29 10.25
CA VAL A 185 -23.13 5.87 11.10
C VAL A 185 -21.80 6.30 10.49
N TYR A 186 -21.63 6.17 9.17
CA TYR A 186 -20.42 6.59 8.48
C TYR A 186 -20.14 8.09 8.64
N ASP A 187 -21.12 8.94 8.29
CA ASP A 187 -20.95 10.39 8.34
C ASP A 187 -20.69 10.87 9.76
N PHE A 188 -21.36 10.25 10.75
CA PHE A 188 -21.14 10.53 12.16
C PHE A 188 -19.73 10.14 12.63
N GLN A 189 -19.26 8.93 12.28
CA GLN A 189 -17.91 8.48 12.63
C GLN A 189 -16.81 9.33 11.95
N LYS A 190 -17.06 9.78 10.73
CA LYS A 190 -16.08 10.53 9.94
C LYS A 190 -16.03 12.02 10.28
N HIS A 191 -17.17 12.63 10.57
CA HIS A 191 -17.30 14.09 10.70
C HIS A 191 -17.70 14.56 12.10
N GLY A 192 -18.04 13.64 13.02
CA GLY A 192 -18.61 13.90 14.35
C GLY A 192 -17.88 14.96 15.16
N ASP A 193 -16.60 14.74 15.45
CA ASP A 193 -15.87 15.49 16.49
C ASP A 193 -15.63 16.98 16.17
N ASP A 194 -15.53 17.36 14.89
CA ASP A 194 -15.16 18.72 14.48
C ASP A 194 -16.24 19.46 13.66
N THR A 195 -17.28 18.75 13.21
CA THR A 195 -18.24 19.31 12.26
C THR A 195 -19.60 19.59 12.90
N TYR A 196 -20.08 18.67 13.73
CA TYR A 196 -21.42 18.72 14.30
C TYR A 196 -21.51 19.71 15.46
N THR A 197 -22.60 20.46 15.54
CA THR A 197 -22.99 21.14 16.79
C THR A 197 -23.66 20.15 17.74
N ASP A 198 -23.64 20.40 19.04
CA ASP A 198 -24.33 19.54 20.03
C ASP A 198 -25.81 19.30 19.68
N PHE A 199 -26.48 20.30 19.10
CA PHE A 199 -27.87 20.16 18.70
C PHE A 199 -28.05 19.22 17.50
N GLU A 200 -27.18 19.33 16.49
CA GLU A 200 -27.22 18.42 15.33
C GLU A 200 -26.81 17.00 15.73
N TYR A 201 -25.81 16.86 16.60
CA TYR A 201 -25.39 15.58 17.15
C TYR A 201 -26.58 14.83 17.76
N ASN A 202 -27.28 15.46 18.71
CA ASN A 202 -28.44 14.88 19.36
C ASN A 202 -29.57 14.54 18.37
N MET A 203 -29.84 15.42 17.42
CA MET A 203 -30.89 15.21 16.42
C MET A 203 -30.56 14.02 15.48
N ILE A 204 -29.32 13.90 15.03
CA ILE A 204 -28.89 12.77 14.19
C ILE A 204 -28.93 11.45 14.97
N CYS A 205 -28.55 11.45 16.25
CA CYS A 205 -28.74 10.27 17.11
C CYS A 205 -30.22 9.86 17.22
N GLU A 206 -31.13 10.81 17.42
CA GLU A 206 -32.58 10.54 17.47
C GLU A 206 -33.10 9.97 16.14
N VAL A 207 -32.61 10.48 15.01
CA VAL A 207 -32.92 9.93 13.67
C VAL A 207 -32.45 8.49 13.57
N TYR A 208 -31.21 8.20 13.95
CA TYR A 208 -30.64 6.84 13.90
C TYR A 208 -31.44 5.86 14.77
N GLU A 209 -31.73 6.22 16.02
CA GLU A 209 -32.52 5.39 16.94
C GLU A 209 -33.93 5.13 16.42
N THR A 210 -34.55 6.13 15.79
CA THR A 210 -35.89 6.01 15.21
C THR A 210 -35.88 5.10 13.99
N CYS A 211 -34.93 5.27 13.06
CA CYS A 211 -34.77 4.40 11.90
C CYS A 211 -34.52 2.95 12.33
N THR A 212 -33.63 2.72 13.31
CA THR A 212 -33.32 1.39 13.87
C THR A 212 -34.57 0.71 14.43
N ARG A 213 -35.41 1.46 15.15
CA ARG A 213 -36.66 0.94 15.74
C ARG A 213 -37.73 0.62 14.69
N LEU A 214 -37.76 1.37 13.58
CA LEU A 214 -38.72 1.18 12.51
C LEU A 214 -38.33 0.03 11.57
N SER A 215 -37.04 -0.12 11.25
CA SER A 215 -36.53 -1.20 10.39
C SER A 215 -36.31 -2.52 11.14
N GLY A 216 -35.96 -2.46 12.43
CA GLY A 216 -35.45 -3.61 13.17
C GLY A 216 -33.99 -3.97 12.82
N LEU A 217 -33.33 -3.16 11.99
CA LEU A 217 -31.92 -3.30 11.61
C LEU A 217 -31.06 -2.36 12.44
N ALA A 218 -29.86 -2.79 12.82
CA ALA A 218 -28.88 -1.96 13.52
C ALA A 218 -27.51 -2.07 12.84
N VAL A 219 -26.94 -0.93 12.43
CA VAL A 219 -25.58 -0.84 11.90
C VAL A 219 -24.71 -0.26 12.99
N VAL A 220 -23.83 -1.07 13.59
CA VAL A 220 -23.02 -0.64 14.74
C VAL A 220 -21.65 -0.15 14.31
N THR A 221 -21.06 -0.79 13.31
CA THR A 221 -19.70 -0.51 12.85
C THR A 221 -19.67 -0.41 11.34
N ILE A 222 -18.95 0.58 10.84
CA ILE A 222 -18.70 0.74 9.42
C ILE A 222 -17.36 0.09 9.09
N PRO A 223 -17.28 -0.76 8.06
CA PRO A 223 -16.01 -1.32 7.63
C PRO A 223 -15.01 -0.22 7.26
N GLU A 224 -13.73 -0.39 7.60
CA GLU A 224 -12.67 0.59 7.30
C GLU A 224 -12.54 0.93 5.81
N TRP A 225 -12.91 -0.03 4.95
CA TRP A 225 -12.90 0.13 3.50
C TRP A 225 -14.12 0.87 2.94
N PHE A 226 -15.13 1.16 3.76
CA PHE A 226 -16.37 1.73 3.24
C PHE A 226 -16.15 3.16 2.73
N VAL A 227 -16.55 3.40 1.48
CA VAL A 227 -16.56 4.72 0.86
C VAL A 227 -17.90 4.89 0.16
N PRO A 228 -18.70 5.91 0.51
CA PRO A 228 -20.01 6.10 -0.10
C PRO A 228 -19.88 6.55 -1.56
N ALA A 229 -20.88 6.22 -2.38
CA ALA A 229 -20.87 6.47 -3.82
C ALA A 229 -20.60 7.94 -4.22
N HIS A 230 -20.99 8.91 -3.39
CA HIS A 230 -20.75 10.34 -3.66
C HIS A 230 -19.29 10.78 -3.45
N GLU A 231 -18.47 9.95 -2.79
CA GLU A 231 -17.04 10.22 -2.59
C GLU A 231 -16.12 9.46 -3.56
N THR A 232 -16.62 8.44 -4.27
CA THR A 232 -15.79 7.58 -5.15
C THR A 232 -15.24 8.28 -6.39
N ARG A 233 -15.78 9.46 -6.76
CA ARG A 233 -15.44 10.18 -8.00
C ARG A 233 -14.33 11.22 -7.85
N GLN A 234 -13.72 11.37 -6.67
CA GLN A 234 -12.85 12.52 -6.37
C GLN A 234 -11.41 12.42 -6.93
N SER A 235 -11.01 11.30 -7.53
CA SER A 235 -9.65 11.14 -8.08
C SER A 235 -9.64 10.49 -9.46
N THR A 236 -8.87 11.06 -10.40
CA THR A 236 -8.64 10.49 -11.73
C THR A 236 -7.65 9.31 -11.75
N GLN A 237 -7.10 8.94 -10.59
CA GLN A 237 -6.05 7.93 -10.44
C GLN A 237 -6.58 6.58 -9.91
N VAL A 238 -7.90 6.42 -9.80
CA VAL A 238 -8.55 5.19 -9.30
C VAL A 238 -9.58 4.67 -10.30
N ASP A 239 -9.70 3.36 -10.39
CA ASP A 239 -10.75 2.69 -11.16
C ASP A 239 -11.96 2.42 -10.26
N VAL A 240 -13.17 2.71 -10.75
CA VAL A 240 -14.43 2.35 -10.09
C VAL A 240 -15.06 1.16 -10.83
N GLU A 241 -15.00 -0.02 -10.22
CA GLU A 241 -15.60 -1.24 -10.75
C GLU A 241 -17.03 -1.40 -10.24
N HIS A 242 -18.00 -1.36 -11.16
CA HIS A 242 -19.41 -1.58 -10.84
C HIS A 242 -19.73 -3.09 -10.80
N LEU A 243 -20.15 -3.58 -9.63
CA LEU A 243 -20.51 -4.98 -9.42
C LEU A 243 -21.96 -5.24 -9.86
N LEU A 244 -22.21 -5.12 -11.16
CA LEU A 244 -23.53 -5.33 -11.75
C LEU A 244 -24.04 -6.75 -11.44
N ARG A 245 -25.24 -6.87 -10.83
CA ARG A 245 -25.94 -8.12 -10.47
C ARG A 245 -25.40 -8.89 -9.26
N GLN A 246 -24.51 -8.33 -8.46
CA GLN A 246 -24.05 -8.94 -7.21
C GLN A 246 -24.87 -8.44 -6.01
N SER A 247 -25.01 -9.28 -4.97
CA SER A 247 -25.64 -8.87 -3.71
C SER A 247 -24.70 -8.01 -2.87
N GLU A 248 -25.28 -7.20 -1.99
CA GLU A 248 -24.57 -6.44 -0.96
C GLU A 248 -23.66 -7.35 -0.12
N GLU A 249 -24.16 -8.50 0.33
CA GLU A 249 -23.38 -9.51 1.06
C GLU A 249 -22.12 -9.95 0.32
N LEU A 250 -22.22 -10.18 -1.00
CA LEU A 250 -21.07 -10.57 -1.82
C LEU A 250 -20.04 -9.43 -1.92
N CYS A 251 -20.50 -8.18 -2.04
CA CYS A 251 -19.62 -7.02 -2.02
C CYS A 251 -18.89 -6.89 -0.66
N VAL A 252 -19.60 -7.04 0.45
CA VAL A 252 -19.01 -6.97 1.81
C VAL A 252 -17.97 -8.07 2.00
N ARG A 253 -18.29 -9.31 1.61
CA ARG A 253 -17.36 -10.44 1.68
C ARG A 253 -16.13 -10.20 0.82
N GLN A 254 -16.31 -9.79 -0.43
CA GLN A 254 -15.21 -9.53 -1.36
C GLN A 254 -14.35 -8.35 -0.86
N ALA A 255 -14.94 -7.19 -0.58
CA ALA A 255 -14.20 -6.02 -0.10
C ALA A 255 -13.42 -6.35 1.19
N SER A 256 -14.03 -7.04 2.15
CA SER A 256 -13.35 -7.41 3.40
C SER A 256 -12.22 -8.40 3.18
N ALA A 257 -12.42 -9.40 2.32
CA ALA A 257 -11.39 -10.39 2.02
C ALA A 257 -10.18 -9.75 1.31
N TRP A 258 -10.41 -8.79 0.40
CA TRP A 258 -9.35 -8.13 -0.34
C TRP A 258 -8.70 -6.97 0.43
N TRP A 259 -9.43 -6.26 1.30
CA TRP A 259 -8.91 -5.12 2.07
C TRP A 259 -7.73 -5.49 2.98
N ASP A 260 -7.80 -6.67 3.61
CA ASP A 260 -6.76 -7.15 4.53
C ASP A 260 -5.52 -7.73 3.80
N LEU A 261 -5.55 -7.89 2.47
CA LEU A 261 -4.45 -8.48 1.70
C LEU A 261 -3.44 -7.44 1.23
N HIS A 262 -2.32 -7.40 1.94
CA HIS A 262 -1.25 -6.44 1.72
C HIS A 262 -0.04 -7.14 1.09
N HIS A 263 0.15 -6.97 -0.21
CA HIS A 263 1.28 -7.57 -0.93
C HIS A 263 1.60 -6.75 -2.18
N PRO A 264 2.88 -6.67 -2.60
CA PRO A 264 3.23 -5.98 -3.83
C PRO A 264 2.34 -6.40 -5.00
N HIS A 265 2.16 -7.69 -5.25
CA HIS A 265 1.39 -8.15 -6.41
C HIS A 265 -0.14 -8.23 -6.19
N VAL A 266 -0.67 -7.80 -5.05
CA VAL A 266 -2.13 -7.73 -4.82
C VAL A 266 -2.62 -6.33 -5.18
N MET A 267 -3.77 -6.22 -5.87
CA MET A 267 -4.30 -4.91 -6.21
C MET A 267 -4.77 -4.15 -4.98
N THR A 268 -4.29 -2.91 -4.82
CA THR A 268 -4.73 -2.06 -3.72
C THR A 268 -6.21 -1.71 -3.87
N LEU A 269 -7.00 -2.04 -2.86
CA LEU A 269 -8.37 -1.56 -2.72
C LEU A 269 -8.32 -0.22 -1.97
N PHE A 270 -8.91 0.82 -2.54
CA PHE A 270 -9.05 2.13 -1.91
C PHE A 270 -10.40 2.32 -1.22
N GLY A 271 -11.36 1.45 -1.51
CA GLY A 271 -12.60 1.34 -0.76
C GLY A 271 -13.69 0.61 -1.53
N ALA A 272 -14.89 0.51 -0.94
CA ALA A 272 -16.06 -0.04 -1.61
C ALA A 272 -17.36 0.56 -1.07
N CYS A 273 -18.39 0.62 -1.92
CA CYS A 273 -19.75 0.97 -1.55
C CYS A 273 -20.62 -0.26 -1.75
N HIS A 274 -21.16 -0.83 -0.67
CA HIS A 274 -22.05 -2.00 -0.72
C HIS A 274 -23.54 -1.62 -0.65
N VAL A 275 -23.85 -0.37 -0.28
CA VAL A 275 -25.21 0.15 -0.16
C VAL A 275 -25.59 1.09 -1.31
N GLY A 276 -26.89 1.29 -1.49
CA GLY A 276 -27.47 2.19 -2.49
C GLY A 276 -27.60 1.60 -3.89
N ASN A 277 -27.88 2.46 -4.87
CA ASN A 277 -28.21 2.06 -6.24
C ASN A 277 -27.02 1.53 -7.06
N SER A 278 -25.80 1.69 -6.56
CA SER A 278 -24.58 1.31 -7.29
C SER A 278 -23.56 0.72 -6.33
N ILE A 279 -23.51 -0.62 -6.29
CA ILE A 279 -22.47 -1.37 -5.59
C ILE A 279 -21.17 -1.25 -6.39
N VAL A 280 -20.11 -0.73 -5.76
CA VAL A 280 -18.83 -0.45 -6.42
C VAL A 280 -17.63 -0.84 -5.57
N LEU A 281 -16.56 -1.26 -6.23
CA LEU A 281 -15.22 -1.35 -5.68
C LEU A 281 -14.37 -0.21 -6.26
N VAL A 282 -13.62 0.48 -5.39
CA VAL A 282 -12.66 1.52 -5.77
C VAL A 282 -11.27 0.94 -5.62
N ARG A 283 -10.55 0.83 -6.74
CA ARG A 283 -9.28 0.10 -6.79
C ARG A 283 -8.21 0.88 -7.55
N GLU A 284 -6.99 0.39 -7.42
CA GLU A 284 -5.84 0.86 -8.20
C GLU A 284 -6.14 0.81 -9.71
N SER A 285 -5.79 1.90 -10.40
CA SER A 285 -5.94 2.00 -11.85
C SER A 285 -4.94 1.07 -12.53
N ALA A 286 -5.45 0.09 -13.28
CA ALA A 286 -4.61 -0.88 -13.97
C ALA A 286 -5.25 -1.37 -15.26
N GLN A 287 -4.42 -1.81 -16.22
CA GLN A 287 -4.92 -2.31 -17.49
C GLN A 287 -5.14 -3.82 -17.42
N CYS A 288 -6.33 -4.27 -17.81
CA CYS A 288 -6.64 -5.69 -17.94
C CYS A 288 -5.75 -6.34 -19.01
N VAL A 289 -5.05 -7.42 -18.63
CA VAL A 289 -4.08 -8.11 -19.50
C VAL A 289 -4.74 -8.60 -20.80
N LYS A 290 -5.98 -9.09 -20.74
CA LYS A 290 -6.72 -9.55 -21.93
C LYS A 290 -7.01 -8.41 -22.94
N LYS A 291 -7.23 -7.19 -22.44
CA LYS A 291 -7.67 -6.04 -23.27
C LYS A 291 -6.51 -5.22 -23.82
N SER A 292 -5.28 -5.42 -23.35
CA SER A 292 -4.13 -4.56 -23.70
C SER A 292 -3.66 -4.71 -25.15
N GLY A 293 -4.22 -5.62 -25.95
CA GLY A 293 -3.80 -5.85 -27.34
C GLY A 293 -2.35 -6.35 -27.47
N ALA A 294 -1.67 -6.60 -26.34
CA ALA A 294 -0.29 -7.05 -26.32
C ALA A 294 -0.18 -8.49 -26.84
N THR A 295 0.81 -8.73 -27.69
CA THR A 295 1.25 -10.04 -28.13
C THR A 295 1.77 -10.84 -26.94
N LEU A 296 1.00 -11.83 -26.46
CA LEU A 296 1.22 -12.62 -25.24
C LEU A 296 1.32 -11.80 -23.93
N PRO A 297 0.89 -12.34 -22.77
CA PRO A 297 1.20 -11.71 -21.48
C PRO A 297 2.73 -11.58 -21.36
N SER A 298 3.24 -10.41 -20.98
CA SER A 298 4.68 -10.28 -20.70
C SER A 298 5.05 -11.28 -19.59
N ARG A 299 6.25 -11.85 -19.64
CA ARG A 299 6.69 -12.89 -18.67
C ARG A 299 6.55 -12.43 -17.22
N ASP A 300 6.78 -11.15 -16.97
CA ASP A 300 6.59 -10.51 -15.67
C ASP A 300 5.15 -10.63 -15.17
N VAL A 301 4.18 -10.73 -16.10
CA VAL A 301 2.79 -11.00 -15.75
C VAL A 301 2.65 -12.40 -15.11
N LEU A 302 3.28 -13.41 -15.69
CA LEU A 302 3.20 -14.77 -15.15
C LEU A 302 3.91 -14.88 -13.80
N VAL A 303 5.09 -14.27 -13.67
CA VAL A 303 5.87 -14.24 -12.42
C VAL A 303 5.10 -13.51 -11.31
N GLY A 304 4.55 -12.32 -11.59
CA GLY A 304 3.75 -11.58 -10.63
C GLY A 304 2.49 -12.34 -10.20
N THR A 305 1.79 -12.99 -11.13
CA THR A 305 0.61 -13.82 -10.81
C THR A 305 0.97 -14.93 -9.84
N ALA A 306 2.09 -15.62 -10.08
CA ALA A 306 2.51 -16.72 -9.25
C ALA A 306 3.02 -16.27 -7.86
N HIS A 307 3.67 -15.10 -7.75
CA HIS A 307 3.94 -14.48 -6.43
C HIS A 307 2.64 -14.23 -5.65
N VAL A 308 1.57 -13.74 -6.29
CA VAL A 308 0.27 -13.57 -5.60
C VAL A 308 -0.30 -14.90 -5.15
N LEU A 309 -0.28 -15.91 -6.02
CA LEU A 309 -0.81 -17.22 -5.67
C LEU A 309 -0.05 -17.84 -4.51
N GLN A 310 1.29 -17.72 -4.48
CA GLN A 310 2.08 -18.11 -3.32
C GLN A 310 1.59 -17.39 -2.06
N PHE A 311 1.51 -16.06 -2.10
CA PHE A 311 1.05 -15.23 -0.97
C PHE A 311 -0.37 -15.59 -0.48
N LEU A 312 -1.29 -15.87 -1.39
CA LEU A 312 -2.67 -16.27 -1.09
C LEU A 312 -2.75 -17.68 -0.50
N HIS A 313 -2.03 -18.63 -1.10
CA HIS A 313 -1.99 -20.02 -0.66
C HIS A 313 -1.39 -20.15 0.75
N GLU A 314 -0.34 -19.38 1.05
CA GLU A 314 0.25 -19.28 2.39
C GLU A 314 -0.73 -18.74 3.43
N ARG A 315 -1.77 -18.02 3.01
CA ARG A 315 -2.88 -17.53 3.84
C ARG A 315 -4.12 -18.43 3.79
N HIS A 316 -4.03 -19.58 3.12
CA HIS A 316 -5.11 -20.55 2.93
C HIS A 316 -6.34 -19.97 2.22
N VAL A 317 -6.08 -19.04 1.31
CA VAL A 317 -7.08 -18.40 0.48
C VAL A 317 -6.79 -18.72 -0.97
N VAL A 318 -7.82 -19.06 -1.75
CA VAL A 318 -7.68 -19.30 -3.19
C VAL A 318 -8.69 -18.47 -3.99
N PRO A 319 -8.34 -17.96 -5.17
CA PRO A 319 -9.31 -17.35 -6.06
C PRO A 319 -10.32 -18.40 -6.56
N ALA A 320 -11.62 -18.12 -6.43
CA ALA A 320 -12.69 -19.01 -6.93
C ALA A 320 -12.67 -19.15 -8.47
N ASP A 321 -12.26 -18.09 -9.17
CA ASP A 321 -12.29 -18.01 -10.64
C ASP A 321 -11.06 -17.25 -11.17
N LEU A 322 -9.92 -17.95 -11.27
CA LEU A 322 -8.69 -17.39 -11.81
C LEU A 322 -8.74 -17.40 -13.36
N ARG A 323 -8.90 -16.24 -13.98
CA ARG A 323 -8.89 -16.06 -15.44
C ARG A 323 -8.08 -14.83 -15.86
N LEU A 324 -7.67 -14.78 -17.13
CA LEU A 324 -6.91 -13.65 -17.69
C LEU A 324 -7.64 -12.30 -17.59
N GLU A 325 -8.98 -12.29 -17.53
CA GLU A 325 -9.78 -11.07 -17.33
C GLU A 325 -9.61 -10.46 -15.93
N ARG A 326 -9.15 -11.25 -14.96
CA ARG A 326 -8.92 -10.84 -13.56
C ARG A 326 -7.46 -10.50 -13.27
N LEU A 327 -6.59 -10.63 -14.28
CA LEU A 327 -5.20 -10.22 -14.21
C LEU A 327 -5.05 -8.82 -14.79
N PHE A 328 -4.42 -7.95 -14.02
CA PHE A 328 -4.16 -6.58 -14.40
C PHE A 328 -2.66 -6.31 -14.36
N SER A 329 -2.17 -5.49 -15.27
CA SER A 329 -0.79 -5.02 -15.27
C SER A 329 -0.78 -3.50 -15.11
N THR A 330 0.08 -3.01 -14.23
CA THR A 330 0.50 -1.59 -14.24
C THR A 330 1.69 -1.41 -15.21
N GLY A 331 2.09 -0.16 -15.48
CA GLY A 331 3.03 0.23 -16.55
C GLY A 331 4.40 -0.49 -16.59
N LYS A 332 5.51 0.27 -16.42
CA LYS A 332 6.87 -0.20 -16.76
C LYS A 332 7.34 -1.44 -15.99
N GLU A 333 6.82 -1.69 -14.79
CA GLU A 333 7.24 -2.84 -13.98
C GLU A 333 6.42 -4.11 -14.19
N HIS A 334 5.42 -4.08 -15.09
CA HIS A 334 4.59 -5.25 -15.40
C HIS A 334 4.06 -5.97 -14.15
N LYS A 335 3.83 -5.20 -13.08
CA LYS A 335 3.34 -5.69 -11.80
C LYS A 335 1.96 -6.27 -12.06
N VAL A 336 1.85 -7.60 -11.94
CA VAL A 336 0.51 -8.19 -11.92
C VAL A 336 -0.13 -7.86 -10.63
N MET A 337 -1.34 -7.38 -10.76
CA MET A 337 -2.24 -7.19 -9.67
C MET A 337 -3.40 -8.13 -9.92
N LEU A 338 -3.54 -9.12 -9.05
CA LEU A 338 -4.76 -9.92 -9.03
C LEU A 338 -5.83 -9.08 -8.32
N HIS A 339 -6.97 -8.90 -8.99
CA HIS A 339 -8.12 -8.26 -8.38
C HIS A 339 -9.42 -8.88 -8.84
N GLY A 340 -10.35 -8.94 -7.90
CA GLY A 340 -11.73 -9.24 -8.18
C GLY A 340 -12.04 -10.73 -8.17
N GLY A 341 -13.28 -11.04 -7.79
CA GLY A 341 -13.75 -12.40 -7.63
C GLY A 341 -13.75 -12.84 -6.17
N GLU A 342 -14.53 -13.90 -5.92
CA GLU A 342 -14.66 -14.51 -4.61
C GLU A 342 -13.36 -15.21 -4.22
N LEU A 343 -12.94 -15.00 -2.97
CA LEU A 343 -11.81 -15.67 -2.36
C LEU A 343 -12.36 -16.79 -1.46
N LEU A 344 -11.98 -18.03 -1.75
CA LEU A 344 -12.43 -19.21 -1.01
C LEU A 344 -11.42 -19.56 0.08
N SER A 345 -11.93 -19.92 1.26
CA SER A 345 -11.12 -20.39 2.38
C SER A 345 -10.99 -21.93 2.39
N SER A 346 -9.92 -22.44 2.99
CA SER A 346 -9.63 -23.88 3.15
C SER A 346 -10.82 -24.79 3.50
N PRO A 347 -11.67 -24.52 4.52
CA PRO A 347 -12.83 -25.38 4.82
C PRO A 347 -13.86 -25.45 3.67
N THR A 348 -13.98 -24.38 2.90
CA THR A 348 -14.84 -24.31 1.71
C THR A 348 -14.25 -25.14 0.56
N ILE A 349 -12.92 -25.13 0.41
CA ILE A 349 -12.20 -25.94 -0.58
C ILE A 349 -12.40 -27.43 -0.30
N SER A 350 -12.24 -27.88 0.95
CA SER A 350 -12.46 -29.28 1.33
C SER A 350 -13.91 -29.72 1.09
N ALA A 351 -14.89 -28.87 1.39
CA ALA A 351 -16.30 -29.15 1.12
C ALA A 351 -16.60 -29.24 -0.38
N ILE A 352 -16.07 -28.32 -1.19
CA ILE A 352 -16.23 -28.34 -2.66
C ILE A 352 -15.50 -29.53 -3.28
N ALA A 353 -14.30 -29.87 -2.79
CA ALA A 353 -13.54 -31.03 -3.25
C ALA A 353 -14.28 -32.34 -2.96
N ALA A 354 -14.89 -32.47 -1.78
CA ALA A 354 -15.73 -33.61 -1.43
C ALA A 354 -16.98 -33.72 -2.32
N ILE A 355 -17.63 -32.59 -2.64
CA ILE A 355 -18.80 -32.55 -3.53
C ILE A 355 -18.41 -32.84 -5.00
N LYS A 356 -17.24 -32.38 -5.46
CA LYS A 356 -16.79 -32.58 -6.86
C LYS A 356 -16.17 -33.95 -7.10
N GLN A 357 -15.66 -34.64 -6.08
CA GLN A 357 -15.20 -36.03 -6.21
C GLN A 357 -16.33 -36.97 -6.69
N GLU A 358 -17.60 -36.63 -6.44
CA GLU A 358 -18.75 -37.39 -6.96
C GLU A 358 -19.11 -37.09 -8.43
N GLN A 359 -18.49 -36.09 -9.08
CA GLN A 359 -18.87 -35.61 -10.43
C GLN A 359 -17.74 -35.62 -11.49
N LEU A 360 -16.51 -36.05 -11.17
CA LEU A 360 -15.39 -36.01 -12.13
C LEU A 360 -15.35 -37.24 -13.06
N THR A 361 -16.10 -37.16 -14.16
CA THR A 361 -15.75 -37.88 -15.40
C THR A 361 -14.99 -36.93 -16.32
N THR A 362 -13.70 -37.21 -16.51
CA THR A 362 -12.74 -36.63 -17.48
C THR A 362 -12.41 -35.14 -17.34
N VAL A 363 -11.25 -34.84 -16.73
CA VAL A 363 -10.52 -33.58 -16.97
C VAL A 363 -10.08 -33.58 -18.44
N PRO A 364 -10.23 -32.49 -19.21
CA PRO A 364 -9.73 -32.43 -20.58
C PRO A 364 -8.20 -32.56 -20.59
N SER A 365 -7.66 -33.48 -21.40
CA SER A 365 -6.21 -33.62 -21.58
C SER A 365 -5.61 -32.34 -22.16
N LEU A 366 -4.44 -31.93 -21.65
CA LEU A 366 -3.69 -30.81 -22.22
C LEU A 366 -3.45 -31.00 -23.74
N PRO A 367 -3.48 -29.92 -24.54
CA PRO A 367 -3.15 -30.01 -25.96
C PRO A 367 -1.66 -30.32 -26.17
N SER A 368 -1.25 -30.64 -27.40
CA SER A 368 0.18 -30.76 -27.73
C SER A 368 0.92 -29.43 -27.58
N CYS A 369 2.18 -29.47 -27.14
CA CYS A 369 3.07 -28.30 -26.99
C CYS A 369 3.02 -27.38 -28.23
N PRO A 370 2.58 -26.12 -28.08
CA PRO A 370 2.58 -25.16 -29.17
C PRO A 370 3.99 -24.81 -29.65
N ALA A 371 4.15 -24.52 -30.93
CA ALA A 371 5.46 -24.27 -31.56
C ALA A 371 6.22 -23.04 -31.01
N PHE A 372 5.53 -22.12 -30.33
CA PHE A 372 6.12 -20.90 -29.76
C PHE A 372 6.64 -21.07 -28.32
N LEU A 373 6.34 -22.21 -27.68
CA LEU A 373 6.78 -22.54 -26.32
C LEU A 373 7.95 -23.53 -26.39
N LYS A 374 8.96 -23.33 -25.55
CA LYS A 374 10.06 -24.30 -25.40
C LYS A 374 9.55 -25.54 -24.66
N ARG A 375 10.18 -26.69 -24.91
CA ARG A 375 9.80 -27.95 -24.25
C ARG A 375 9.91 -27.86 -22.72
N ASP A 376 10.92 -27.15 -22.22
CA ASP A 376 11.11 -26.95 -20.78
C ASP A 376 9.99 -26.09 -20.16
N GLU A 377 9.57 -25.02 -20.84
CA GLU A 377 8.44 -24.17 -20.42
C GLU A 377 7.11 -24.93 -20.46
N TRP A 378 6.94 -25.80 -21.46
CA TRP A 378 5.77 -26.67 -21.58
C TRP A 378 5.72 -27.75 -20.50
N GLY A 379 6.87 -28.29 -20.10
CA GLY A 379 6.98 -29.25 -18.99
C GLY A 379 6.46 -28.68 -17.67
N LEU A 380 6.65 -27.38 -17.42
CA LEU A 380 6.08 -26.70 -16.25
C LEU A 380 4.54 -26.67 -16.29
N ILE A 381 3.96 -26.47 -17.47
CA ILE A 381 2.50 -26.49 -17.68
C ILE A 381 1.97 -27.92 -17.48
N GLU A 382 2.67 -28.93 -18.02
CA GLU A 382 2.35 -30.35 -17.82
C GLU A 382 2.36 -30.71 -16.33
N GLN A 383 3.35 -30.22 -15.58
CA GLN A 383 3.44 -30.42 -14.13
C GLN A 383 2.33 -29.68 -13.34
N ALA A 384 2.02 -28.44 -13.71
CA ALA A 384 0.98 -27.65 -13.02
C ALA A 384 -0.44 -28.20 -13.27
N CYS A 385 -0.66 -28.80 -14.44
CA CYS A 385 -1.95 -29.34 -14.87
C CYS A 385 -1.99 -30.88 -14.85
N ALA A 386 -1.15 -31.54 -14.04
CA ALA A 386 -1.16 -32.99 -13.92
C ALA A 386 -2.55 -33.52 -13.52
N ASP A 387 -2.96 -34.63 -14.15
CA ASP A 387 -4.27 -35.25 -13.91
C ASP A 387 -4.41 -35.73 -12.46
N ASP A 388 -3.33 -36.30 -11.92
CA ASP A 388 -3.21 -36.66 -10.52
C ASP A 388 -2.93 -35.41 -9.66
N PRO A 389 -3.83 -35.04 -8.71
CA PRO A 389 -3.60 -33.91 -7.82
C PRO A 389 -2.30 -34.01 -7.01
N SER A 390 -1.84 -35.22 -6.68
CA SER A 390 -0.60 -35.43 -5.92
C SER A 390 0.67 -35.25 -6.74
N ALA A 391 0.56 -35.29 -8.08
CA ALA A 391 1.65 -35.04 -9.01
C ALA A 391 1.76 -33.56 -9.42
N ARG A 392 0.82 -32.71 -9.01
CA ARG A 392 0.84 -31.27 -9.34
C ARG A 392 1.98 -30.58 -8.60
N GLY A 393 2.77 -29.82 -9.33
CA GLY A 393 3.89 -29.05 -8.77
C GLY A 393 3.41 -27.94 -7.83
N ASP A 394 4.13 -27.74 -6.73
CA ASP A 394 3.92 -26.59 -5.85
C ASP A 394 4.25 -25.28 -6.58
N VAL A 395 3.45 -24.22 -6.36
CA VAL A 395 3.62 -22.92 -7.03
C VAL A 395 5.03 -22.38 -6.83
N SER A 396 5.62 -22.56 -5.65
CA SER A 396 6.96 -22.09 -5.34
C SER A 396 8.04 -22.86 -6.11
N CYS A 397 7.85 -24.17 -6.32
CA CYS A 397 8.74 -25.01 -7.12
C CYS A 397 8.70 -24.57 -8.59
N ILE A 398 7.50 -24.36 -9.12
CA ILE A 398 7.29 -23.83 -10.48
C ILE A 398 7.93 -22.45 -10.63
N MET A 399 7.80 -21.58 -9.62
CA MET A 399 8.39 -20.24 -9.60
C MET A 399 9.91 -20.23 -9.67
N LYS A 400 10.55 -21.09 -8.89
CA LYS A 400 12.00 -21.27 -8.87
C LYS A 400 12.51 -21.68 -10.25
N GLN A 401 11.84 -22.64 -10.88
CA GLN A 401 12.19 -23.10 -12.23
C GLN A 401 11.96 -22.01 -13.29
N LEU A 402 10.89 -21.22 -13.19
CA LEU A 402 10.61 -20.06 -14.08
C LEU A 402 11.65 -18.93 -13.96
N GLN A 403 12.24 -18.75 -12.78
CA GLN A 403 13.29 -17.77 -12.53
C GLN A 403 14.65 -18.25 -13.06
N GLU A 404 14.98 -19.53 -12.86
CA GLU A 404 16.25 -20.15 -13.27
C GLU A 404 16.39 -20.29 -14.80
N THR A 405 15.32 -20.69 -15.49
CA THR A 405 15.34 -20.93 -16.95
C THR A 405 15.63 -19.69 -17.80
N HIS A 406 15.52 -18.48 -17.23
CA HIS A 406 15.56 -17.26 -18.03
C HIS A 406 16.20 -16.05 -17.34
N SER A 407 16.90 -16.26 -16.22
CA SER A 407 17.86 -15.26 -15.76
C SER A 407 19.00 -15.19 -16.78
N LYS A 408 19.14 -14.09 -17.54
CA LYS A 408 20.51 -13.60 -17.81
C LYS A 408 21.13 -13.55 -16.42
N PRO A 409 22.27 -14.22 -16.16
CA PRO A 409 22.76 -14.42 -14.80
C PRO A 409 22.73 -13.08 -14.09
N THR A 410 21.77 -12.91 -13.20
CA THR A 410 21.69 -11.76 -12.31
C THR A 410 23.01 -11.82 -11.59
N ARG A 411 23.88 -10.83 -11.80
CA ARG A 411 25.20 -10.81 -11.19
C ARG A 411 25.02 -10.97 -9.68
N TRP A 412 25.21 -12.18 -9.17
CA TRP A 412 25.38 -12.43 -7.76
C TRP A 412 26.66 -11.70 -7.37
N HIS A 413 26.52 -10.59 -6.64
CA HIS A 413 27.60 -9.67 -6.27
C HIS A 413 28.50 -10.26 -5.17
N LEU A 414 29.12 -11.42 -5.41
CA LEU A 414 30.21 -11.91 -4.54
C LEU A 414 31.55 -12.12 -5.24
N TRP A 415 31.66 -11.80 -6.54
CA TRP A 415 32.95 -11.83 -7.24
C TRP A 415 33.05 -10.66 -8.21
N ASP A 416 33.45 -9.51 -7.67
CA ASP A 416 33.85 -8.38 -8.49
C ASP A 416 35.23 -8.66 -9.10
N ARG A 417 35.27 -9.21 -10.32
CA ARG A 417 36.44 -9.12 -11.21
C ARG A 417 35.99 -8.84 -12.64
N LYS A 418 36.62 -7.82 -13.23
CA LYS A 418 36.40 -7.23 -14.56
C LYS A 418 35.99 -8.23 -15.65
N PRO A 419 35.13 -7.83 -16.61
CA PRO A 419 34.74 -8.68 -17.73
C PRO A 419 35.94 -8.90 -18.65
N LEU A 420 36.43 -10.14 -18.74
CA LEU A 420 37.15 -10.57 -19.93
C LEU A 420 36.13 -10.98 -20.98
N GLN A 421 36.40 -10.52 -22.21
CA GLN A 421 35.60 -10.71 -23.40
C GLN A 421 35.23 -12.17 -23.66
N SER A 422 34.03 -12.36 -24.22
CA SER A 422 33.51 -13.64 -24.73
C SER A 422 34.46 -14.33 -25.70
N PRO A 423 34.30 -15.65 -25.86
CA PRO A 423 33.83 -16.10 -27.16
C PRO A 423 32.64 -17.07 -27.09
N HIS A 424 31.78 -16.96 -28.10
CA HIS A 424 30.67 -17.84 -28.42
C HIS A 424 31.14 -19.25 -28.85
N ASN A 425 30.53 -20.29 -28.27
CA ASN A 425 30.12 -21.58 -28.87
C ASN A 425 29.86 -22.58 -27.73
N LEU A 426 28.61 -22.98 -27.49
CA LEU A 426 28.27 -24.07 -26.56
C LEU A 426 27.61 -25.22 -27.33
N SER A 427 28.42 -26.24 -27.57
CA SER A 427 27.98 -27.64 -27.60
C SER A 427 29.16 -28.47 -27.06
N GLY A 428 29.38 -28.38 -25.75
CA GLY A 428 30.50 -29.00 -25.07
C GLY A 428 30.05 -30.23 -24.31
N ILE A 429 30.42 -31.41 -24.80
CA ILE A 429 30.35 -32.65 -24.05
C ILE A 429 31.67 -32.80 -23.30
N VAL A 430 31.62 -33.22 -22.03
CA VAL A 430 32.82 -33.44 -21.22
C VAL A 430 32.72 -34.74 -20.43
N THR A 431 33.87 -35.36 -20.20
CA THR A 431 34.00 -36.47 -19.27
C THR A 431 34.04 -35.93 -17.85
N TYR A 432 33.02 -36.21 -17.06
CA TYR A 432 32.95 -35.77 -15.69
C TYR A 432 33.85 -36.64 -14.80
N THR A 433 34.73 -36.01 -14.04
CA THR A 433 35.68 -36.67 -13.14
C THR A 433 35.61 -36.03 -11.75
N GLN A 434 36.13 -36.72 -10.74
CA GLN A 434 36.13 -36.22 -9.35
C GLN A 434 36.84 -34.86 -9.20
N HIS A 435 37.81 -34.58 -10.05
CA HIS A 435 38.58 -33.33 -10.08
C HIS A 435 38.12 -32.36 -11.17
N TYR A 436 36.97 -32.62 -11.81
CA TYR A 436 36.41 -31.72 -12.80
C TYR A 436 36.02 -30.39 -12.15
N VAL A 437 36.53 -29.29 -12.71
CA VAL A 437 36.23 -27.92 -12.28
C VAL A 437 35.62 -27.18 -13.47
N ASP A 438 34.34 -26.83 -13.37
CA ASP A 438 33.71 -26.01 -14.39
C ASP A 438 34.28 -24.57 -14.33
N PRO A 439 34.69 -23.98 -15.46
CA PRO A 439 35.25 -22.62 -15.50
C PRO A 439 34.36 -21.52 -14.90
N LYS A 440 33.03 -21.71 -14.88
CA LYS A 440 32.04 -20.79 -14.28
C LYS A 440 32.16 -20.78 -12.76
N PHE A 441 32.26 -21.96 -12.12
CA PHE A 441 32.19 -22.09 -10.67
C PHE A 441 33.56 -22.14 -9.99
N LYS A 442 34.62 -22.54 -10.70
CA LYS A 442 36.00 -22.62 -10.19
C LYS A 442 36.19 -23.52 -8.94
N VAL A 443 35.23 -24.36 -8.63
CA VAL A 443 35.25 -25.37 -7.56
C VAL A 443 34.74 -26.70 -8.12
N SER A 444 35.24 -27.83 -7.60
CA SER A 444 34.74 -29.17 -7.98
C SER A 444 33.53 -29.55 -7.14
N ALA A 445 32.63 -30.35 -7.74
CA ALA A 445 31.48 -30.90 -7.02
C ALA A 445 31.88 -31.71 -5.78
N GLU A 446 32.97 -32.48 -5.89
CA GLU A 446 33.52 -33.29 -4.80
C GLU A 446 33.88 -32.42 -3.59
N SER A 447 34.51 -31.26 -3.83
CA SER A 447 34.86 -30.33 -2.76
C SER A 447 33.61 -29.78 -2.06
N VAL A 448 32.59 -29.41 -2.83
CA VAL A 448 31.33 -28.86 -2.30
C VAL A 448 30.57 -29.92 -1.50
N LEU A 449 30.49 -31.16 -2.01
CA LEU A 449 29.88 -32.30 -1.31
C LEU A 449 30.60 -32.62 0.00
N HIS A 450 31.94 -32.60 0.00
CA HIS A 450 32.71 -32.80 1.23
C HIS A 450 32.41 -31.72 2.27
N GLU A 451 32.27 -30.47 1.86
CA GLU A 451 31.88 -29.38 2.76
C GLU A 451 30.44 -29.54 3.29
N ILE A 452 29.50 -29.99 2.45
CA ILE A 452 28.11 -30.28 2.86
C ILE A 452 28.10 -31.40 3.91
N THR A 453 28.74 -32.53 3.63
CA THR A 453 28.79 -33.68 4.53
C THR A 453 29.47 -33.34 5.86
N ARG A 454 30.58 -32.61 5.80
CA ARG A 454 31.26 -32.12 7.01
C ARG A 454 30.31 -31.24 7.84
N LYS A 455 29.56 -30.34 7.20
CA LYS A 455 28.60 -29.47 7.90
C LYS A 455 27.46 -30.23 8.56
N LEU A 456 26.89 -31.23 7.88
CA LEU A 456 25.83 -32.07 8.44
C LEU A 456 26.32 -32.91 9.65
N ASN A 457 27.60 -33.26 9.70
CA ASN A 457 28.19 -34.04 10.78
C ASN A 457 28.72 -33.19 11.96
N GLU A 458 29.06 -31.92 11.74
CA GLU A 458 29.56 -31.02 12.80
C GLU A 458 28.42 -30.40 13.63
N ASP A 459 27.26 -30.14 13.02
CA ASP A 459 26.10 -29.49 13.63
C ASP A 459 24.94 -30.50 13.84
N GLU A 460 25.18 -31.61 14.57
CA GLU A 460 24.17 -32.68 14.82
C GLU A 460 22.85 -32.16 15.45
N SER A 461 22.83 -30.97 16.04
CA SER A 461 21.61 -30.37 16.61
C SER A 461 20.77 -29.55 15.62
N GLU A 462 21.25 -29.25 14.41
CA GLU A 462 20.57 -28.36 13.45
C GLU A 462 20.26 -29.02 12.09
N ALA A 463 20.95 -30.11 11.73
CA ALA A 463 20.67 -30.84 10.50
C ALA A 463 19.42 -31.74 10.63
N THR A 464 18.44 -31.58 9.74
CA THR A 464 17.25 -32.46 9.76
C THR A 464 17.53 -33.79 9.07
N ALA A 465 16.78 -34.85 9.41
CA ALA A 465 16.85 -36.13 8.69
C ALA A 465 16.57 -35.98 7.18
N MET A 466 15.79 -34.96 6.79
CA MET A 466 15.53 -34.61 5.38
C MET A 466 16.77 -34.04 4.68
N ASP A 467 17.59 -33.25 5.38
CA ASP A 467 18.82 -32.67 4.84
C ASP A 467 19.87 -33.75 4.54
N SER A 468 20.01 -34.69 5.48
CA SER A 468 20.85 -35.87 5.27
C SER A 468 20.40 -36.65 4.03
N TYR A 469 19.09 -36.81 3.84
CA TYR A 469 18.54 -37.49 2.67
C TYR A 469 18.76 -36.73 1.36
N VAL A 470 18.61 -35.40 1.33
CA VAL A 470 18.98 -34.57 0.16
C VAL A 470 20.47 -34.74 -0.18
N SER A 471 21.34 -34.70 0.84
CA SER A 471 22.79 -34.90 0.68
C SER A 471 23.13 -36.27 0.09
N GLU A 472 22.52 -37.34 0.59
CA GLU A 472 22.70 -38.69 0.07
C GLU A 472 22.26 -38.83 -1.39
N ARG A 473 21.14 -38.19 -1.78
CA ARG A 473 20.69 -38.15 -3.17
C ARG A 473 21.66 -37.39 -4.07
N LEU A 474 22.20 -36.25 -3.61
CA LEU A 474 23.21 -35.50 -4.36
C LEU A 474 24.51 -36.28 -4.53
N LEU A 475 24.92 -37.03 -3.50
CA LEU A 475 26.06 -37.93 -3.55
C LEU A 475 25.81 -39.08 -4.56
N SER A 476 24.61 -39.64 -4.59
CA SER A 476 24.21 -40.63 -5.58
C SER A 476 24.28 -40.09 -7.02
N VAL A 477 23.81 -38.86 -7.25
CA VAL A 477 23.94 -38.20 -8.56
C VAL A 477 25.41 -38.00 -8.93
N HIS A 478 26.25 -37.54 -8.00
CA HIS A 478 27.69 -37.40 -8.23
C HIS A 478 28.32 -38.73 -8.67
N GLN A 479 28.03 -39.81 -7.95
CA GLN A 479 28.56 -41.15 -8.23
C GLN A 479 28.12 -41.66 -9.60
N GLN A 480 26.86 -41.42 -9.98
CA GLN A 480 26.33 -41.82 -11.29
C GLN A 480 26.91 -40.99 -12.44
N LEU A 481 27.31 -39.74 -12.18
CA LEU A 481 28.00 -38.90 -13.16
C LEU A 481 29.50 -39.23 -13.29
N LEU A 482 30.15 -39.78 -12.26
CA LEU A 482 31.59 -40.07 -12.30
C LEU A 482 31.96 -41.02 -13.45
N GLY A 483 32.90 -40.58 -14.29
CA GLY A 483 33.34 -41.34 -15.46
C GLY A 483 32.36 -41.28 -16.65
N SER A 484 31.21 -40.62 -16.49
CA SER A 484 30.24 -40.43 -17.57
C SER A 484 30.67 -39.32 -18.53
N ILE A 485 30.23 -39.45 -19.78
CA ILE A 485 30.34 -38.42 -20.80
C ILE A 485 28.99 -37.70 -20.84
N CYS A 486 28.95 -36.44 -20.39
CA CYS A 486 27.70 -35.67 -20.28
C CYS A 486 27.84 -34.26 -20.83
N ALA A 487 26.70 -33.62 -21.09
CA ALA A 487 26.66 -32.22 -21.50
C ALA A 487 27.14 -31.32 -20.34
N ILE A 488 27.92 -30.28 -20.66
CA ILE A 488 28.38 -29.30 -19.68
C ILE A 488 27.19 -28.67 -18.92
N GLU A 489 26.04 -28.48 -19.57
CA GLU A 489 24.82 -27.95 -18.97
C GLU A 489 24.27 -28.83 -17.84
N THR A 490 24.42 -30.16 -17.97
CA THR A 490 24.04 -31.12 -16.93
C THR A 490 24.92 -30.95 -15.69
N ILE A 491 26.23 -30.82 -15.89
CA ILE A 491 27.19 -30.61 -14.79
C ILE A 491 26.95 -29.24 -14.14
N ARG A 492 26.64 -28.21 -14.94
CA ARG A 492 26.32 -26.88 -14.39
C ARG A 492 25.05 -26.89 -13.55
N SER A 493 24.00 -27.58 -14.02
CA SER A 493 22.77 -27.75 -13.24
C SER A 493 23.07 -28.46 -11.91
N PHE A 494 23.86 -29.54 -11.94
CA PHE A 494 24.25 -30.26 -10.74
C PHE A 494 25.05 -29.38 -9.75
N MET A 495 26.02 -28.62 -10.25
CA MET A 495 26.80 -27.67 -9.45
C MET A 495 25.94 -26.56 -8.84
N GLU A 496 24.94 -26.07 -9.56
CA GLU A 496 24.00 -25.06 -9.06
C GLU A 496 23.19 -25.61 -7.89
N ILE A 497 22.64 -26.81 -8.01
CA ILE A 497 21.90 -27.48 -6.92
C ILE A 497 22.80 -27.67 -5.69
N LEU A 498 24.04 -28.16 -5.88
CA LEU A 498 25.00 -28.36 -4.78
C LEU A 498 25.32 -27.07 -4.03
N LEU A 499 25.65 -26.00 -4.76
CA LEU A 499 26.01 -24.71 -4.15
C LEU A 499 24.81 -24.08 -3.45
N ARG A 500 23.60 -24.20 -4.02
CA ARG A 500 22.35 -23.75 -3.39
C ARG A 500 22.04 -24.53 -2.12
N PHE A 501 22.23 -25.85 -2.13
CA PHE A 501 21.97 -26.68 -0.96
C PHE A 501 22.99 -26.40 0.16
N LYS A 502 24.28 -26.30 -0.17
CA LYS A 502 25.32 -25.86 0.78
C LYS A 502 24.98 -24.50 1.39
N TRP A 503 24.61 -23.53 0.54
CA TRP A 503 24.23 -22.20 0.98
C TRP A 503 23.01 -22.25 1.90
N SER A 504 21.99 -23.06 1.56
CA SER A 504 20.79 -23.25 2.39
C SER A 504 21.11 -23.87 3.75
N LEU A 505 22.05 -24.81 3.85
CA LEU A 505 22.51 -25.36 5.12
C LEU A 505 23.23 -24.30 5.98
N ILE A 506 24.13 -23.52 5.36
CA ILE A 506 24.87 -22.46 6.06
C ILE A 506 23.94 -21.36 6.57
N HIS A 507 23.00 -20.89 5.75
CA HIS A 507 22.11 -19.78 6.12
C HIS A 507 21.11 -20.19 7.20
N ARG A 508 20.76 -21.48 7.27
CA ARG A 508 19.94 -22.04 8.34
C ARG A 508 20.69 -22.11 9.67
N ALA A 509 21.95 -22.53 9.66
CA ALA A 509 22.81 -22.56 10.84
C ALA A 509 23.18 -21.15 11.36
N GLU A 510 23.18 -20.14 10.49
CA GLU A 510 23.42 -18.74 10.86
C GLU A 510 22.15 -17.99 11.29
N SER A 511 20.97 -18.59 11.10
CA SER A 511 19.68 -18.03 11.56
C SER A 511 19.57 -18.17 13.08
N SER A 512 18.97 -17.18 13.78
CA SER A 512 18.77 -17.31 15.22
C SER A 512 17.97 -18.59 15.54
N ILE A 513 18.36 -19.32 16.58
CA ILE A 513 17.69 -20.55 17.08
C ILE A 513 16.16 -20.37 17.10
N SER A 514 15.70 -19.17 17.50
CA SER A 514 14.30 -18.75 17.50
C SER A 514 13.59 -18.73 16.14
N SER A 515 14.23 -18.20 15.08
CA SER A 515 13.65 -18.19 13.73
C SER A 515 13.78 -19.56 13.06
N PHE A 516 14.88 -20.25 13.35
CA PHE A 516 15.15 -21.58 12.83
C PHE A 516 14.12 -22.60 13.34
N CYS A 517 13.94 -22.79 14.66
CA CYS A 517 13.00 -23.80 15.19
C CYS A 517 11.54 -23.58 14.78
N VAL A 518 11.11 -22.33 14.61
CA VAL A 518 9.71 -22.01 14.32
C VAL A 518 9.40 -22.14 12.82
N ALA A 519 10.31 -21.68 11.96
CA ALA A 519 10.14 -21.81 10.51
C ALA A 519 10.55 -23.21 10.01
N SER A 520 11.48 -23.91 10.67
CA SER A 520 12.12 -25.13 10.14
C SER A 520 11.12 -26.23 9.85
N SER A 521 10.12 -26.47 10.70
CA SER A 521 9.16 -27.56 10.51
C SER A 521 8.39 -27.46 9.17
N ARG A 522 8.06 -26.26 8.67
CA ARG A 522 7.43 -26.06 7.34
C ARG A 522 8.45 -25.68 6.24
N SER A 523 9.35 -24.74 6.51
CA SER A 523 10.25 -24.16 5.49
C SER A 523 11.40 -25.09 5.12
N VAL A 524 11.91 -25.91 6.05
CA VAL A 524 12.90 -26.95 5.72
C VAL A 524 12.24 -28.09 4.96
N GLU A 525 11.01 -28.48 5.31
CA GLU A 525 10.24 -29.45 4.50
C GLU A 525 10.06 -28.93 3.07
N HIS A 526 9.60 -27.70 2.90
CA HIS A 526 9.29 -27.13 1.59
C HIS A 526 10.55 -26.89 0.73
N SER A 527 11.64 -26.41 1.35
CA SER A 527 12.96 -26.29 0.70
C SER A 527 13.55 -27.66 0.31
N SER A 528 13.50 -28.65 1.20
CA SER A 528 14.00 -30.02 0.94
C SER A 528 13.19 -30.73 -0.14
N VAL A 529 11.85 -30.55 -0.14
CA VAL A 529 10.97 -31.01 -1.22
C VAL A 529 11.35 -30.36 -2.57
N SER A 530 11.63 -29.06 -2.59
CA SER A 530 12.10 -28.38 -3.80
C SER A 530 13.43 -28.95 -4.31
N PHE A 531 14.40 -29.20 -3.42
CA PHE A 531 15.66 -29.83 -3.81
C PHE A 531 15.44 -31.24 -4.35
N HIS A 532 14.53 -32.02 -3.76
CA HIS A 532 14.17 -33.33 -4.25
C HIS A 532 13.56 -33.30 -5.66
N GLY A 533 12.70 -32.33 -5.96
CA GLY A 533 12.15 -32.12 -7.30
C GLY A 533 13.20 -31.67 -8.33
N GLU A 534 14.14 -30.80 -7.94
CA GLU A 534 15.29 -30.43 -8.79
C GLU A 534 16.19 -31.63 -9.11
N ILE A 535 16.43 -32.49 -8.12
CA ILE A 535 17.19 -33.72 -8.30
C ILE A 535 16.43 -34.67 -9.23
N ASP A 536 15.11 -34.82 -9.11
CA ASP A 536 14.31 -35.64 -10.02
C ASP A 536 14.39 -35.15 -11.47
N ALA A 537 14.28 -33.84 -11.68
CA ALA A 537 14.43 -33.24 -13.00
C ALA A 537 15.83 -33.47 -13.58
N LEU A 538 16.88 -33.38 -12.75
CA LEU A 538 18.25 -33.68 -13.15
C LEU A 538 18.43 -35.16 -13.51
N VAL A 539 17.97 -36.08 -12.65
CA VAL A 539 18.04 -37.53 -12.83
C VAL A 539 17.30 -37.96 -14.09
N ALA A 540 16.12 -37.40 -14.36
CA ALA A 540 15.34 -37.67 -15.56
C ALA A 540 16.08 -37.26 -16.83
N ARG A 541 16.73 -36.08 -16.84
CA ARG A 541 17.55 -35.62 -17.98
C ARG A 541 18.79 -36.47 -18.23
N CYS A 542 19.37 -37.03 -17.17
CA CYS A 542 20.54 -37.91 -17.28
C CYS A 542 20.21 -39.33 -17.77
N GLY A 543 18.92 -39.72 -17.78
CA GLY A 543 18.48 -41.04 -18.25
C GLY A 543 18.94 -42.19 -17.36
N PHE A 544 19.20 -41.94 -16.07
CA PHE A 544 19.63 -42.99 -15.14
C PHE A 544 18.54 -44.07 -15.02
N THR A 545 18.86 -45.33 -15.32
CA THR A 545 17.90 -46.45 -15.31
C THR A 545 17.67 -46.95 -13.89
N LYS A 546 16.41 -47.26 -13.54
CA LYS A 546 16.03 -47.75 -12.21
C LYS A 546 16.70 -49.10 -11.89
N THR A 547 17.87 -49.08 -11.26
CA THR A 547 18.57 -50.26 -10.69
C THR A 547 18.49 -50.22 -9.17
N ALA A 548 18.90 -51.27 -8.44
CA ALA A 548 18.78 -51.36 -6.98
C ALA A 548 19.41 -50.17 -6.21
N GLY A 549 20.36 -49.42 -6.81
CA GLY A 549 20.94 -48.18 -6.26
C GLY A 549 20.14 -46.90 -6.53
N THR A 550 19.14 -46.94 -7.42
CA THR A 550 18.27 -45.78 -7.74
C THR A 550 17.04 -45.64 -6.83
N SER A 551 16.82 -46.59 -5.90
CA SER A 551 15.71 -46.53 -4.94
C SER A 551 15.77 -45.28 -4.04
N ILE A 552 16.96 -44.72 -3.83
CA ILE A 552 17.17 -43.48 -3.07
C ILE A 552 16.53 -42.25 -3.74
N HIS A 553 16.14 -42.35 -5.02
CA HIS A 553 15.41 -41.31 -5.73
C HIS A 553 13.88 -41.46 -5.63
N ASP A 554 13.35 -42.50 -4.99
CA ASP A 554 11.92 -42.67 -4.69
C ASP A 554 11.57 -42.05 -3.33
N TRP A 555 11.74 -40.74 -3.25
CA TRP A 555 11.80 -40.00 -1.99
C TRP A 555 10.44 -39.78 -1.31
N ASN A 556 9.33 -39.85 -2.06
CA ASN A 556 7.97 -39.56 -1.55
C ASN A 556 7.54 -40.48 -0.40
N GLN A 557 7.82 -41.78 -0.52
CA GLN A 557 7.49 -42.76 0.53
C GLN A 557 8.38 -42.60 1.76
N HIS A 558 9.66 -42.28 1.56
CA HIS A 558 10.61 -42.07 2.65
C HIS A 558 10.30 -40.78 3.43
N CYS A 559 9.90 -39.70 2.75
CA CYS A 559 9.50 -38.46 3.39
C CYS A 559 8.23 -38.62 4.24
N SER A 560 7.28 -39.45 3.80
CA SER A 560 6.08 -39.78 4.59
C SER A 560 6.44 -40.48 5.90
N PHE A 561 7.48 -41.32 5.89
CA PHE A 561 8.00 -41.99 7.10
C PHE A 561 8.77 -41.02 8.01
N LEU A 562 9.65 -40.18 7.44
CA LEU A 562 10.38 -39.16 8.19
C LEU A 562 9.43 -38.17 8.88
N ARG A 563 8.30 -37.82 8.24
CA ARG A 563 7.25 -36.98 8.81
C ARG A 563 6.59 -37.58 10.06
N LEU A 564 6.36 -38.89 10.07
CA LEU A 564 5.80 -39.59 11.24
C LEU A 564 6.78 -39.59 12.42
N ASN A 565 8.07 -39.79 12.15
CA ASN A 565 9.10 -39.76 13.21
C ASN A 565 9.38 -38.34 13.72
N GLN A 566 9.26 -37.31 12.87
CA GLN A 566 9.37 -35.91 13.30
C GLN A 566 8.28 -35.51 14.32
N GLN A 567 7.14 -36.19 14.34
CA GLN A 567 6.10 -35.94 15.34
C GLN A 567 6.55 -36.24 16.78
N GLU A 568 7.46 -37.21 16.96
CA GLU A 568 8.05 -37.55 18.27
C GLU A 568 9.18 -36.58 18.66
N SER A 569 9.93 -36.01 17.70
CA SER A 569 11.00 -35.03 17.98
C SER A 569 10.47 -33.60 18.16
N PHE A 570 9.31 -33.26 17.58
CA PHE A 570 8.76 -31.90 17.60
C PHE A 570 8.55 -31.33 19.01
N GLN A 571 8.05 -32.15 19.95
CA GLN A 571 7.89 -31.72 21.34
C GLN A 571 9.25 -31.49 22.01
N LEU A 572 10.24 -32.36 21.76
CA LEU A 572 11.59 -32.22 22.29
C LEU A 572 12.29 -30.98 21.74
N GLU A 573 12.07 -30.64 20.47
CA GLU A 573 12.57 -29.41 19.84
C GLU A 573 11.98 -28.16 20.51
N LEU A 574 10.67 -28.17 20.82
CA LEU A 574 10.01 -27.09 21.56
C LEU A 574 10.52 -26.98 23.01
N ASP A 575 10.75 -28.11 23.68
CA ASP A 575 11.27 -28.12 25.06
C ASP A 575 12.72 -27.61 25.11
N ASN A 576 13.59 -28.07 24.19
CA ASN A 576 14.96 -27.56 24.03
C ASN A 576 14.99 -26.06 23.72
N LEU A 577 14.03 -25.58 22.94
CA LEU A 577 13.87 -24.16 22.64
C LEU A 577 13.59 -23.36 23.91
N VAL A 578 12.72 -23.83 24.81
CA VAL A 578 12.40 -23.17 26.08
C VAL A 578 13.64 -23.01 26.96
N ASP A 579 14.47 -24.06 27.04
CA ASP A 579 15.67 -24.09 27.88
C ASP A 579 16.79 -23.16 27.37
N GLY A 580 16.79 -22.82 26.07
CA GLY A 580 17.80 -22.00 25.42
C GLY A 580 17.59 -20.48 25.46
N LEU A 581 16.45 -19.97 25.95
CA LEU A 581 16.09 -18.55 25.83
C LEU A 581 16.70 -17.69 26.94
N GLY A 582 17.62 -16.80 26.56
CA GLY A 582 18.41 -16.02 27.50
C GLY A 582 17.67 -14.83 28.13
N ASN A 583 16.87 -14.07 27.36
CA ASN A 583 16.23 -12.83 27.82
C ASN A 583 14.74 -12.70 27.44
N GLU A 584 14.04 -11.74 28.04
CA GLU A 584 12.59 -11.52 27.86
C GLU A 584 12.22 -11.11 26.42
N GLU A 585 13.04 -10.31 25.73
CA GLU A 585 12.79 -9.92 24.33
C GLU A 585 12.81 -11.15 23.41
N GLU A 586 13.75 -12.07 23.64
CA GLU A 586 13.89 -13.31 22.89
C GLU A 586 12.74 -14.28 23.16
N ARG A 587 12.23 -14.32 24.40
CA ARG A 587 11.02 -15.07 24.75
C ARG A 587 9.79 -14.53 24.02
N ILE A 588 9.60 -13.21 24.02
CA ILE A 588 8.48 -12.57 23.31
C ILE A 588 8.60 -12.81 21.80
N GLU A 589 9.80 -12.72 21.23
CA GLU A 589 10.03 -13.03 19.81
C GLU A 589 9.62 -14.46 19.46
N VAL A 590 10.14 -15.45 20.18
CA VAL A 590 9.82 -16.87 19.93
C VAL A 590 8.32 -17.12 20.08
N ALA A 591 7.72 -16.64 21.17
CA ALA A 591 6.30 -16.87 21.42
C ALA A 591 5.42 -16.18 20.35
N THR A 592 5.82 -15.01 19.86
CA THR A 592 5.14 -14.33 18.75
C THR A 592 5.24 -15.13 17.45
N LEU A 593 6.41 -15.67 17.13
CA LEU A 593 6.62 -16.51 15.94
C LEU A 593 5.81 -17.81 16.02
N LEU A 594 5.78 -18.47 17.18
CA LEU A 594 5.00 -19.69 17.40
C LEU A 594 3.48 -19.44 17.24
N VAL A 595 2.97 -18.35 17.80
CA VAL A 595 1.56 -17.97 17.61
C VAL A 595 1.29 -17.58 16.16
N PHE A 596 2.22 -16.90 15.48
CA PHE A 596 2.09 -16.62 14.05
C PHE A 596 1.97 -17.92 13.25
N GLU A 597 2.84 -18.90 13.50
CA GLU A 597 2.82 -20.19 12.81
C GLU A 597 1.52 -20.98 13.01
N SER A 598 1.10 -21.15 14.27
CA SER A 598 -0.16 -21.87 14.60
C SER A 598 -1.43 -21.18 14.08
N THR A 599 -1.38 -19.88 13.79
CA THR A 599 -2.53 -19.11 13.30
C THR A 599 -2.54 -18.94 11.78
N LYS A 600 -1.40 -18.57 11.18
CA LYS A 600 -1.30 -18.31 9.73
C LYS A 600 -1.07 -19.57 8.91
N HIS A 601 -0.43 -20.57 9.49
CA HIS A 601 -0.07 -21.81 8.80
C HIS A 601 -0.66 -23.05 9.48
N ARG A 602 -1.84 -22.88 10.09
CA ARG A 602 -2.51 -23.92 10.87
C ARG A 602 -2.64 -25.26 10.13
N SER A 603 -2.86 -25.24 8.81
CA SER A 603 -3.05 -26.49 8.05
C SER A 603 -1.75 -27.25 7.81
N SER A 604 -0.59 -26.66 8.07
CA SER A 604 0.71 -27.32 7.98
C SER A 604 1.01 -28.19 9.20
N TYR A 605 0.20 -28.08 10.26
CA TYR A 605 0.40 -28.77 11.52
C TYR A 605 -0.83 -29.63 11.87
N ASP A 606 -0.59 -30.77 12.52
CA ASP A 606 -1.66 -31.57 13.09
C ASP A 606 -2.20 -30.99 14.41
N CYS A 607 -3.29 -31.54 14.92
CA CYS A 607 -3.94 -31.05 16.14
C CYS A 607 -3.01 -31.08 17.38
N ASN A 608 -2.17 -32.11 17.51
CA ASN A 608 -1.26 -32.26 18.64
C ASN A 608 -0.10 -31.27 18.54
N GLN A 609 0.45 -31.07 17.34
CA GLN A 609 1.49 -30.07 17.09
C GLN A 609 0.98 -28.65 17.38
N LEU A 610 -0.24 -28.32 16.95
CA LEU A 610 -0.84 -27.03 17.25
C LEU A 610 -1.03 -26.81 18.75
N LEU A 611 -1.48 -27.83 19.48
CA LEU A 611 -1.60 -27.77 20.94
C LEU A 611 -0.23 -27.59 21.61
N ALA A 612 0.80 -28.28 21.14
CA ALA A 612 2.16 -28.13 21.64
C ALA A 612 2.71 -26.72 21.39
N ILE A 613 2.54 -26.17 20.18
CA ILE A 613 2.92 -24.79 19.83
C ILE A 613 2.21 -23.78 20.74
N GLU A 614 0.89 -23.91 20.90
CA GLU A 614 0.07 -23.02 21.72
C GLU A 614 0.49 -23.08 23.21
N HIS A 615 0.73 -24.28 23.73
CA HIS A 615 1.20 -24.48 25.11
C HIS A 615 2.58 -23.85 25.33
N THR A 616 3.55 -24.16 24.46
CA THR A 616 4.92 -23.65 24.55
C THR A 616 4.95 -22.13 24.44
N ALA A 617 4.18 -21.53 23.52
CA ALA A 617 4.10 -20.08 23.40
C ALA A 617 3.56 -19.40 24.68
N ALA A 618 2.52 -19.98 25.31
CA ALA A 618 1.97 -19.46 26.55
C ALA A 618 2.96 -19.59 27.72
N SER A 619 3.65 -20.72 27.82
CA SER A 619 4.69 -20.95 28.83
C SER A 619 5.86 -19.97 28.70
N ILE A 620 6.37 -19.76 27.48
CA ILE A 620 7.52 -18.87 27.21
C ILE A 620 7.20 -17.41 27.56
N ALA A 621 5.98 -16.95 27.26
CA ALA A 621 5.55 -15.59 27.54
C ALA A 621 5.15 -15.34 29.01
N GLY A 622 5.23 -16.36 29.88
CA GLY A 622 4.83 -16.24 31.29
C GLY A 622 3.33 -15.97 31.47
N LEU A 623 2.52 -16.33 30.48
CA LEU A 623 1.08 -16.09 30.48
C LEU A 623 0.35 -17.29 31.11
N SER A 624 -0.72 -17.02 31.85
CA SER A 624 -1.67 -18.08 32.21
C SER A 624 -2.34 -18.64 30.95
N CYS A 625 -2.81 -19.90 30.99
CA CYS A 625 -3.48 -20.58 29.85
C CYS A 625 -4.72 -19.82 29.28
N GLN A 626 -5.17 -18.74 29.93
CA GLN A 626 -6.29 -17.89 29.51
C GLN A 626 -5.87 -16.59 28.80
N GLN A 627 -4.58 -16.20 28.84
CA GLN A 627 -4.06 -15.03 28.14
C GLN A 627 -3.33 -15.45 26.86
N ARG A 628 -3.59 -14.75 25.75
CA ARG A 628 -3.00 -15.06 24.44
C ARG A 628 -2.17 -13.89 23.93
N ILE A 629 -1.03 -14.21 23.31
CA ILE A 629 -0.27 -13.24 22.52
C ILE A 629 -1.11 -12.90 21.29
N VAL A 630 -1.33 -11.62 21.06
CA VAL A 630 -2.04 -11.14 19.87
C VAL A 630 -0.99 -10.74 18.84
N VAL A 631 -0.83 -11.55 17.81
CA VAL A 631 0.04 -11.22 16.68
C VAL A 631 -0.68 -10.18 15.82
N PRO A 632 -0.09 -8.99 15.60
CA PRO A 632 -0.71 -7.96 14.76
C PRO A 632 -0.97 -8.44 13.34
N LYS A 633 -2.04 -7.96 12.70
CA LYS A 633 -2.39 -8.33 11.30
C LYS A 633 -1.26 -8.07 10.30
N TRP A 634 -0.49 -7.02 10.55
CA TRP A 634 0.62 -6.56 9.71
C TRP A 634 1.94 -7.29 9.99
N PHE A 635 1.98 -8.23 10.94
CA PHE A 635 3.21 -8.90 11.31
C PHE A 635 3.78 -9.71 10.14
N ILE A 636 5.03 -9.43 9.79
CA ILE A 636 5.83 -10.21 8.84
C ILE A 636 7.04 -10.75 9.61
N PRO A 637 7.22 -12.07 9.70
CA PRO A 637 8.38 -12.65 10.35
C PRO A 637 9.65 -12.40 9.53
N ARG A 638 10.79 -12.30 10.22
CA ARG A 638 12.08 -12.00 9.58
C ARG A 638 12.50 -13.03 8.53
N TYR A 639 12.22 -14.31 8.75
CA TYR A 639 12.62 -15.38 7.84
C TYR A 639 11.89 -15.35 6.48
N GLU A 640 10.80 -14.59 6.35
CA GLU A 640 10.14 -14.36 5.05
C GLU A 640 10.79 -13.24 4.23
N VAL A 641 11.75 -12.52 4.81
CA VAL A 641 12.29 -11.27 4.27
C VAL A 641 13.78 -11.39 4.01
N GLU A 642 14.18 -11.14 2.77
CA GLU A 642 15.57 -11.04 2.33
C GLU A 642 15.97 -9.56 2.27
N ILE A 643 16.96 -9.15 3.06
CA ILE A 643 17.52 -7.79 3.04
C ILE A 643 18.74 -7.79 2.11
N ASP A 644 18.70 -6.96 1.06
CA ASP A 644 19.78 -6.80 0.09
C ASP A 644 20.62 -5.53 0.38
N SER A 645 20.84 -4.71 -0.66
CA SER A 645 21.67 -3.52 -0.60
C SER A 645 20.98 -2.35 0.11
N ARG A 646 21.77 -1.55 0.82
CA ARG A 646 21.29 -0.31 1.43
C ARG A 646 20.98 0.73 0.35
N ILE A 647 19.77 1.27 0.39
CA ILE A 647 19.31 2.38 -0.47
C ILE A 647 19.68 3.72 0.17
N SER A 648 19.38 3.87 1.46
CA SER A 648 19.55 5.13 2.18
C SER A 648 19.75 4.90 3.67
N ALA A 649 20.34 5.87 4.37
CA ALA A 649 20.43 5.92 5.82
C ALA A 649 20.03 7.32 6.30
N GLY A 650 19.09 7.37 7.25
CA GLY A 650 18.62 8.60 7.89
C GLY A 650 18.99 8.63 9.37
N SER A 651 18.37 9.53 10.14
CA SER A 651 18.56 9.63 11.59
C SER A 651 17.82 8.54 12.40
N PHE A 652 16.81 7.91 11.81
CA PHE A 652 15.92 6.96 12.49
C PHE A 652 16.22 5.49 12.14
N GLY A 653 16.93 5.26 11.04
CA GLY A 653 17.10 3.93 10.48
C GLY A 653 17.78 3.96 9.11
N ALA A 654 17.93 2.77 8.54
CA ALA A 654 18.39 2.58 7.19
C ALA A 654 17.32 1.86 6.36
N VAL A 655 17.19 2.28 5.11
CA VAL A 655 16.29 1.68 4.13
C VAL A 655 17.12 0.83 3.19
N HIS A 656 16.70 -0.41 3.00
CA HIS A 656 17.35 -1.41 2.15
C HIS A 656 16.40 -1.83 1.05
N HIS A 657 16.97 -2.18 -0.10
CA HIS A 657 16.29 -3.00 -1.08
C HIS A 657 16.16 -4.40 -0.51
N GLY A 658 15.10 -5.12 -0.85
CA GLY A 658 14.98 -6.52 -0.48
C GLY A 658 13.82 -7.22 -1.14
N LYS A 659 13.56 -8.43 -0.65
CA LYS A 659 12.45 -9.26 -1.11
C LYS A 659 11.62 -9.75 0.07
N TRP A 660 10.32 -9.86 -0.16
CA TRP A 660 9.41 -10.57 0.72
C TRP A 660 8.59 -11.52 -0.14
N LEU A 661 8.68 -12.83 0.13
CA LEU A 661 8.10 -13.88 -0.73
C LEU A 661 8.49 -13.69 -2.21
N ASN A 662 9.76 -13.41 -2.46
CA ASN A 662 10.35 -13.09 -3.78
C ASN A 662 9.84 -11.80 -4.46
N ALA A 663 8.89 -11.08 -3.88
CA ALA A 663 8.44 -9.79 -4.39
C ALA A 663 9.35 -8.66 -3.91
N THR A 664 9.72 -7.76 -4.81
CA THR A 664 10.58 -6.60 -4.49
C THR A 664 9.89 -5.65 -3.52
N VAL A 665 10.60 -5.28 -2.45
CA VAL A 665 10.12 -4.40 -1.38
C VAL A 665 11.22 -3.46 -0.88
N ALA A 666 10.83 -2.38 -0.21
CA ALA A 666 11.73 -1.58 0.60
C ALA A 666 11.65 -2.04 2.06
N ILE A 667 12.80 -2.23 2.71
CA ILE A 667 12.90 -2.69 4.09
C ILE A 667 13.56 -1.61 4.93
N LYS A 668 12.78 -1.02 5.82
CA LYS A 668 13.25 0.06 6.69
C LYS A 668 13.55 -0.49 8.07
N CYS A 669 14.84 -0.64 8.38
CA CYS A 669 15.34 -1.10 9.66
C CYS A 669 15.60 0.10 10.59
N LEU A 670 15.04 0.07 11.81
CA LEU A 670 15.19 1.16 12.78
C LEU A 670 16.45 0.99 13.63
N PHE A 671 17.16 2.09 13.95
CA PHE A 671 18.35 2.02 14.82
C PHE A 671 18.00 1.77 16.29
N ARG A 672 16.90 2.39 16.73
CA ARG A 672 16.30 2.23 18.06
C ARG A 672 14.81 2.35 17.89
N SER A 673 14.07 1.55 18.64
CA SER A 673 12.62 1.52 18.55
C SER A 673 12.02 1.52 19.95
N ASP A 674 11.20 2.51 20.28
CA ASP A 674 10.27 2.36 21.40
C ASP A 674 9.15 1.42 20.91
N PRO A 675 8.95 0.23 21.51
CA PRO A 675 7.96 -0.72 21.05
C PRO A 675 6.55 -0.13 20.96
N LYS A 676 6.18 0.78 21.86
CA LYS A 676 4.85 1.41 21.84
C LYS A 676 4.69 2.36 20.65
N LEU A 677 5.74 3.11 20.32
CA LEU A 677 5.73 4.00 19.17
C LEU A 677 5.74 3.20 17.87
N PHE A 678 6.53 2.12 17.80
CA PHE A 678 6.54 1.21 16.65
C PHE A 678 5.16 0.62 16.39
N LEU A 679 4.54 0.04 17.42
CA LEU A 679 3.20 -0.55 17.30
C LEU A 679 2.18 0.50 16.88
N ARG A 680 2.24 1.71 17.44
CA ARG A 680 1.35 2.81 17.04
C ARG A 680 1.55 3.19 15.58
N GLU A 681 2.79 3.34 15.13
CA GLU A 681 3.11 3.70 13.74
C GLU A 681 2.68 2.60 12.76
N ALA A 682 3.03 1.35 13.04
CA ALA A 682 2.62 0.20 12.23
C ALA A 682 1.10 0.11 12.12
N ASN A 683 0.37 0.27 13.23
CA ASN A 683 -1.09 0.26 13.23
C ASN A 683 -1.69 1.39 12.38
N ILE A 684 -1.15 2.62 12.49
CA ILE A 684 -1.65 3.74 11.69
C ILE A 684 -1.31 3.53 10.21
N TRP A 685 -0.04 3.30 9.88
CA TRP A 685 0.43 3.20 8.50
C TRP A 685 -0.21 2.01 7.76
N PHE A 686 -0.42 0.88 8.43
CA PHE A 686 -1.07 -0.28 7.81
C PHE A 686 -2.48 0.01 7.30
N THR A 687 -3.23 0.89 7.99
CA THR A 687 -4.59 1.31 7.60
C THR A 687 -4.64 2.31 6.45
N LEU A 688 -3.50 2.89 6.05
CA LEU A 688 -3.46 3.90 4.99
C LEU A 688 -3.42 3.25 3.61
N ASN A 689 -4.42 3.59 2.79
CA ASN A 689 -4.58 3.19 1.40
C ASN A 689 -4.83 4.45 0.56
N HIS A 690 -3.79 4.97 -0.10
CA HIS A 690 -3.91 6.13 -0.99
C HIS A 690 -2.86 6.09 -2.10
N PRO A 691 -3.19 6.46 -3.36
CA PRO A 691 -2.24 6.42 -4.48
C PRO A 691 -0.97 7.25 -4.27
N ASN A 692 -1.07 8.33 -3.47
CA ASN A 692 0.04 9.26 -3.20
C ASN A 692 0.66 9.12 -1.80
N VAL A 693 0.49 7.97 -1.15
CA VAL A 693 1.14 7.64 0.13
C VAL A 693 1.77 6.25 -0.02
N VAL A 694 3.04 6.09 0.38
CA VAL A 694 3.75 4.80 0.28
C VAL A 694 3.00 3.74 1.08
N LYS A 695 2.69 2.60 0.43
CA LYS A 695 1.95 1.52 1.07
C LYS A 695 2.83 0.73 2.04
N LEU A 696 2.36 0.51 3.27
CA LEU A 696 2.94 -0.48 4.18
C LEU A 696 2.38 -1.86 3.85
N TYR A 697 3.24 -2.85 3.65
CA TYR A 697 2.84 -4.24 3.49
C TYR A 697 2.81 -5.01 4.81
N GLY A 698 3.74 -4.68 5.70
CA GLY A 698 3.77 -5.21 7.06
C GLY A 698 5.02 -4.77 7.80
N ALA A 699 5.24 -5.34 8.98
CA ALA A 699 6.37 -4.98 9.82
C ALA A 699 6.74 -6.12 10.79
N CYS A 700 7.98 -6.11 11.27
CA CYS A 700 8.45 -6.98 12.32
C CYS A 700 8.80 -6.13 13.54
N HIS A 701 8.03 -6.28 14.62
CA HIS A 701 8.25 -5.54 15.87
C HIS A 701 9.15 -6.27 16.88
N VAL A 702 9.38 -7.57 16.64
CA VAL A 702 10.17 -8.43 17.53
C VAL A 702 11.63 -8.47 17.09
N GLY A 703 12.51 -8.68 18.06
CA GLY A 703 13.97 -8.67 17.89
C GLY A 703 14.66 -7.60 18.74
N GLN A 704 16.00 -7.57 18.71
CA GLN A 704 16.82 -6.75 19.61
C GLN A 704 16.58 -5.25 19.37
N SER A 705 15.97 -4.59 20.37
CA SER A 705 15.61 -3.17 20.29
C SER A 705 16.80 -2.22 20.48
N ILE A 706 17.88 -2.72 21.10
CA ILE A 706 19.09 -1.96 21.41
C ILE A 706 20.30 -2.67 20.80
N THR A 707 20.88 -2.08 19.75
CA THR A 707 22.16 -2.54 19.20
C THR A 707 23.20 -1.44 19.35
N THR A 708 24.38 -1.74 19.92
CA THR A 708 25.52 -0.82 20.04
C THR A 708 26.37 -0.73 18.77
N ARG A 709 26.06 -1.51 17.73
CA ARG A 709 26.81 -1.55 16.46
C ARG A 709 26.58 -0.31 15.60
N SER A 710 27.66 0.21 15.03
CA SER A 710 27.63 1.37 14.12
C SER A 710 27.03 1.01 12.74
N LEU A 711 26.61 2.05 12.02
CA LEU A 711 26.07 2.00 10.65
C LEU A 711 27.06 1.51 9.58
N ASP A 712 28.34 1.44 9.91
CA ASP A 712 29.43 1.10 8.99
C ASP A 712 29.82 -0.38 9.06
N GLU A 713 29.32 -1.12 10.06
CA GLU A 713 29.46 -2.57 10.03
C GLU A 713 28.58 -3.14 8.91
N PRO A 714 29.13 -3.99 8.03
CA PRO A 714 28.34 -4.65 6.99
C PRO A 714 27.15 -5.34 7.65
N ALA A 715 25.99 -5.29 6.97
CA ALA A 715 24.81 -6.03 7.38
C ALA A 715 25.14 -7.52 7.41
N ASN A 716 25.64 -8.01 8.54
CA ASN A 716 25.70 -9.43 8.78
C ASN A 716 24.26 -9.89 9.05
N GLN A 717 23.93 -11.09 8.60
CA GLN A 717 22.59 -11.69 8.58
C GLN A 717 21.97 -11.92 9.99
N THR A 718 22.60 -11.39 11.03
CA THR A 718 22.20 -11.42 12.44
C THR A 718 21.58 -10.11 12.93
N ASP A 719 21.33 -9.11 12.06
CA ASP A 719 20.63 -7.87 12.45
C ASP A 719 19.18 -8.20 12.86
N ARG A 720 18.90 -8.21 14.17
CA ARG A 720 17.58 -8.49 14.76
C ARG A 720 16.74 -7.23 14.97
N ARG A 721 17.09 -6.07 14.40
CA ARG A 721 16.33 -4.82 14.62
C ARG A 721 14.91 -4.86 14.05
N PRO A 722 13.92 -4.25 14.73
CA PRO A 722 12.59 -4.05 14.16
C PRO A 722 12.64 -3.35 12.79
N PHE A 723 11.77 -3.78 11.89
CA PHE A 723 11.73 -3.26 10.52
C PHE A 723 10.32 -3.14 9.96
N PHE A 724 10.15 -2.25 8.98
CA PHE A 724 8.96 -2.13 8.16
C PHE A 724 9.23 -2.66 6.75
N VAL A 725 8.24 -3.32 6.15
CA VAL A 725 8.23 -3.77 4.76
C VAL A 725 7.20 -2.93 4.01
N CYS A 726 7.66 -2.11 3.07
CA CYS A 726 6.81 -1.18 2.34
C CYS A 726 7.07 -1.19 0.83
N GLU A 727 6.23 -0.45 0.11
CA GLU A 727 6.35 -0.25 -1.32
C GLU A 727 7.73 0.30 -1.72
N TYR A 728 8.36 -0.35 -2.69
CA TYR A 728 9.61 0.10 -3.27
C TYR A 728 9.35 1.14 -4.36
N ALA A 729 9.80 2.37 -4.13
CA ALA A 729 9.72 3.46 -5.09
C ALA A 729 10.93 3.44 -6.04
N SER A 730 10.82 2.69 -7.14
CA SER A 730 11.96 2.39 -8.03
C SER A 730 12.50 3.58 -8.82
N GLU A 731 11.73 4.66 -8.96
CA GLU A 731 12.20 5.87 -9.64
C GLU A 731 13.02 6.80 -8.73
N GLY A 732 13.07 6.49 -7.42
CA GLY A 732 13.82 7.22 -6.41
C GLY A 732 13.05 8.39 -5.82
N THR A 733 13.78 9.38 -5.31
CA THR A 733 13.20 10.64 -4.85
C THR A 733 12.66 11.45 -6.03
N LEU A 734 11.70 12.35 -5.76
CA LEU A 734 11.13 13.23 -6.78
C LEU A 734 12.21 14.05 -7.49
N ASN A 735 13.22 14.51 -6.77
CA ASN A 735 14.31 15.28 -7.37
C ASN A 735 15.18 14.45 -8.30
N GLU A 736 15.50 13.20 -7.94
CA GLU A 736 16.23 12.29 -8.83
C GLU A 736 15.42 12.00 -10.10
N TYR A 737 14.12 11.72 -9.94
CA TYR A 737 13.21 11.49 -11.06
C TYR A 737 13.13 12.71 -12.01
N LEU A 738 12.85 13.90 -11.48
CA LEU A 738 12.76 15.12 -12.28
C LEU A 738 14.10 15.48 -12.94
N SER A 739 15.24 15.18 -12.31
CA SER A 739 16.55 15.45 -12.89
C SER A 739 16.85 14.52 -14.09
N LYS A 740 16.44 13.24 -14.02
CA LYS A 740 16.49 12.33 -15.17
C LYS A 740 15.63 12.85 -16.33
N TRP A 741 14.44 13.38 -16.02
CA TRP A 741 13.52 13.96 -17.01
C TRP A 741 14.05 15.24 -17.64
N ASP A 742 14.64 16.13 -16.84
CA ASP A 742 15.21 17.39 -17.28
C ASP A 742 16.35 17.18 -18.30
N ILE A 743 17.22 16.19 -18.06
CA ILE A 743 18.27 15.80 -19.02
C ILE A 743 17.65 15.38 -20.38
N GLN A 744 16.49 14.73 -20.36
CA GLN A 744 15.83 14.21 -21.56
C GLN A 744 14.99 15.28 -22.29
N HIS A 745 14.31 16.16 -21.55
CA HIS A 745 13.28 17.08 -22.08
C HIS A 745 13.65 18.56 -21.95
N LYS A 746 14.80 18.89 -21.34
CA LYS A 746 15.29 20.25 -21.07
C LYS A 746 14.29 21.14 -20.32
N SER A 747 13.47 20.53 -19.46
CA SER A 747 12.42 21.18 -18.70
C SER A 747 12.05 20.34 -17.48
N ARG A 748 11.85 20.99 -16.33
CA ARG A 748 11.23 20.41 -15.13
C ARG A 748 9.72 20.66 -15.06
N SER A 749 9.05 20.83 -16.20
CA SER A 749 7.62 21.15 -16.29
C SER A 749 6.72 20.17 -15.53
N ASP A 750 7.13 18.90 -15.44
CA ASP A 750 6.43 17.86 -14.69
C ASP A 750 6.42 18.08 -13.17
N ALA A 751 7.26 18.97 -12.63
CA ALA A 751 7.35 19.23 -11.21
C ALA A 751 6.00 19.64 -10.61
N TRP A 752 5.21 20.47 -11.30
CA TRP A 752 3.92 20.94 -10.80
C TRP A 752 2.88 19.84 -10.71
N ARG A 753 2.81 18.96 -11.73
CA ARG A 753 1.98 17.74 -11.70
C ARG A 753 2.36 16.85 -10.52
N CYS A 754 3.66 16.57 -10.38
CA CYS A 754 4.19 15.76 -9.30
C CYS A 754 3.90 16.35 -7.90
N LEU A 755 4.05 17.68 -7.74
CA LEU A 755 3.72 18.37 -6.51
C LEU A 755 2.21 18.35 -6.23
N SER A 756 1.35 18.45 -7.26
CA SER A 756 -0.09 18.27 -7.09
C SER A 756 -0.44 16.87 -6.57
N GLU A 757 0.27 15.83 -6.99
CA GLU A 757 0.11 14.46 -6.48
C GLU A 757 0.58 14.34 -5.02
N ALA A 758 1.76 14.87 -4.69
CA ALA A 758 2.24 14.93 -3.31
C ALA A 758 1.27 15.67 -2.37
N ALA A 759 0.65 16.76 -2.85
CA ALA A 759 -0.33 17.53 -2.09
C ALA A 759 -1.60 16.74 -1.78
N ARG A 760 -2.06 15.87 -2.69
CA ARG A 760 -3.19 14.95 -2.45
C ARG A 760 -2.84 13.92 -1.38
N GLY A 761 -1.62 13.39 -1.41
CA GLY A 761 -1.09 12.54 -0.34
C GLY A 761 -1.09 13.25 1.02
N LEU A 762 -0.63 14.51 1.06
CA LEU A 762 -0.63 15.30 2.29
C LEU A 762 -2.04 15.60 2.79
N GLN A 763 -2.97 15.92 1.87
CA GLN A 763 -4.38 16.12 2.20
C GLN A 763 -4.97 14.86 2.84
N HIS A 764 -4.70 13.68 2.27
CA HIS A 764 -5.19 12.41 2.79
C HIS A 764 -4.71 12.14 4.23
N LEU A 765 -3.46 12.47 4.54
CA LEU A 765 -2.92 12.38 5.90
C LEU A 765 -3.63 13.35 6.84
N HIS A 766 -3.76 14.62 6.45
CA HIS A 766 -4.38 15.67 7.26
C HIS A 766 -5.85 15.39 7.57
N GLU A 767 -6.62 14.88 6.61
CA GLU A 767 -8.03 14.48 6.78
C GLU A 767 -8.21 13.33 7.78
N ARG A 768 -7.16 12.56 8.05
CA ARG A 768 -7.13 11.48 9.05
C ARG A 768 -6.49 11.91 10.37
N GLY A 769 -6.27 13.21 10.55
CA GLY A 769 -5.62 13.76 11.74
C GLY A 769 -4.12 13.45 11.83
N ILE A 770 -3.49 13.00 10.75
CA ILE A 770 -2.08 12.61 10.71
C ILE A 770 -1.24 13.80 10.25
N ILE A 771 -0.31 14.23 11.10
CA ILE A 771 0.70 15.24 10.78
C ILE A 771 1.95 14.51 10.27
N HIS A 772 2.48 14.91 9.12
CA HIS A 772 3.69 14.32 8.56
C HIS A 772 4.90 14.62 9.45
N GLY A 773 5.15 15.89 9.74
CA GLY A 773 6.10 16.37 10.77
C GLY A 773 7.60 16.32 10.43
N ASP A 774 7.97 15.72 9.30
CA ASP A 774 9.33 15.71 8.71
C ASP A 774 9.28 15.77 7.17
N LEU A 775 8.42 16.63 6.61
CA LEU A 775 8.29 16.72 5.16
C LEU A 775 9.50 17.46 4.54
N LYS A 776 10.17 16.80 3.59
CA LYS A 776 11.35 17.28 2.86
C LYS A 776 11.46 16.56 1.51
N GLY A 777 12.29 17.05 0.58
CA GLY A 777 12.42 16.47 -0.76
C GLY A 777 12.72 14.97 -0.77
N ASN A 778 13.56 14.50 0.17
CA ASN A 778 13.92 13.07 0.31
C ASN A 778 12.74 12.17 0.70
N ASN A 779 11.66 12.75 1.26
CA ASN A 779 10.48 12.02 1.71
C ASN A 779 9.34 12.08 0.69
N ILE A 780 9.60 12.60 -0.52
CA ILE A 780 8.71 12.57 -1.67
C ILE A 780 9.32 11.64 -2.71
N LEU A 781 8.73 10.47 -2.90
CA LEU A 781 9.23 9.41 -3.77
C LEU A 781 8.37 9.26 -5.02
N VAL A 782 8.92 8.61 -6.04
CA VAL A 782 8.19 8.25 -7.27
C VAL A 782 8.16 6.73 -7.41
N GLY A 783 6.93 6.19 -7.43
CA GLY A 783 6.68 4.77 -7.60
C GLY A 783 6.94 4.29 -9.03
N SER A 784 6.87 2.98 -9.23
CA SER A 784 7.01 2.37 -10.55
C SER A 784 5.82 2.56 -11.49
N ASP A 785 4.71 2.97 -10.90
CA ASP A 785 3.50 3.49 -11.56
C ASP A 785 3.66 4.95 -12.02
N PHE A 786 4.82 5.58 -11.79
CA PHE A 786 5.09 7.01 -12.00
C PHE A 786 4.24 7.96 -11.15
N LEU A 787 3.59 7.44 -10.10
CA LEU A 787 2.85 8.25 -9.14
C LEU A 787 3.78 8.75 -8.05
N VAL A 788 3.59 9.99 -7.65
CA VAL A 788 4.31 10.58 -6.52
C VAL A 788 3.69 10.12 -5.20
N LYS A 789 4.53 9.70 -4.26
CA LYS A 789 4.13 9.11 -2.97
C LYS A 789 4.89 9.75 -1.82
N LEU A 790 4.17 10.13 -0.76
CA LEU A 790 4.78 10.56 0.50
C LEU A 790 5.21 9.34 1.33
N THR A 791 6.39 9.43 1.94
CA THR A 791 6.93 8.43 2.88
C THR A 791 7.33 9.10 4.19
N ASP A 792 7.68 8.30 5.20
CA ASP A 792 8.31 8.77 6.44
C ASP A 792 7.44 9.75 7.27
N PHE A 793 6.12 9.68 7.10
CA PHE A 793 5.16 10.39 7.94
C PHE A 793 5.05 9.75 9.33
N GLY A 794 4.77 10.55 10.36
CA GLY A 794 4.56 10.05 11.72
C GLY A 794 5.84 9.73 12.53
N LEU A 795 7.00 9.62 11.87
CA LEU A 795 8.30 9.39 12.51
C LEU A 795 8.76 10.51 13.44
N SER A 796 8.25 11.72 13.26
CA SER A 796 8.58 12.88 14.11
C SER A 796 8.17 12.68 15.58
N THR A 797 7.24 11.76 15.87
CA THR A 797 6.86 11.40 17.25
C THR A 797 7.93 10.60 17.99
N PHE A 798 8.78 9.84 17.27
CA PHE A 798 9.95 9.15 17.85
C PHE A 798 11.03 10.13 18.29
N ALA A 799 11.19 11.24 17.56
CA ALA A 799 12.21 12.26 17.84
C ALA A 799 11.97 13.05 19.14
N LYS A 800 10.70 13.22 19.57
CA LYS A 800 10.36 14.02 20.77
C LYS A 800 10.62 13.31 22.10
N LYS A 801 10.65 11.98 22.13
CA LYS A 801 10.78 11.19 23.38
C LYS A 801 12.14 10.56 23.58
N LEU A 802 12.90 10.36 22.52
CA LEU A 802 14.29 9.97 22.62
C LEU A 802 15.10 11.26 22.77
N SER A 803 15.60 11.54 23.97
CA SER A 803 16.52 12.66 24.23
C SER A 803 17.82 12.46 23.43
N TRP A 804 17.81 12.79 22.15
CA TRP A 804 19.01 12.75 21.31
C TRP A 804 19.70 14.09 21.40
N THR A 805 20.86 14.08 22.05
CA THR A 805 21.87 15.13 21.98
C THR A 805 22.49 15.16 20.59
N GLU A 806 22.67 16.39 20.10
CA GLU A 806 23.43 16.79 18.91
C GLU A 806 24.62 15.87 18.63
N SER A 807 24.68 15.31 17.42
CA SER A 807 25.91 14.76 16.85
C SER A 807 25.84 14.77 15.33
N ALA A 808 26.52 15.77 14.77
CA ALA A 808 27.34 15.80 13.55
C ALA A 808 26.97 14.86 12.38
N GLY A 809 26.58 15.47 11.24
CA GLY A 809 26.93 14.91 9.92
C GLY A 809 25.90 15.04 8.80
N ALA A 810 24.63 15.29 9.07
CA ALA A 810 23.63 15.53 8.03
C ALA A 810 23.33 17.03 7.95
N ILE A 811 23.42 17.62 6.74
CA ILE A 811 22.73 18.89 6.47
C ILE A 811 21.28 18.69 6.92
N GLY A 812 20.87 19.40 7.95
CA GLY A 812 19.68 19.10 8.72
C GLY A 812 18.40 19.38 7.92
N ALA A 813 17.31 18.75 8.35
CA ALA A 813 15.95 19.09 7.90
C ALA A 813 15.54 20.56 8.21
N ILE A 814 16.43 21.35 8.82
CA ILE A 814 16.25 22.75 9.20
C ILE A 814 15.73 23.60 8.03
N ARG A 815 16.21 23.36 6.80
CA ARG A 815 15.82 24.12 5.60
C ARG A 815 14.33 24.04 5.26
N TRP A 816 13.65 22.99 5.70
CA TRP A 816 12.21 22.78 5.49
C TRP A 816 11.38 23.07 6.75
N LYS A 817 12.01 23.35 7.90
CA LYS A 817 11.28 23.56 9.15
C LYS A 817 10.62 24.94 9.20
N ALA A 818 9.38 24.95 9.66
CA ALA A 818 8.62 26.18 9.92
C ALA A 818 9.21 26.98 11.10
N PRO A 819 9.02 28.31 11.15
CA PRO A 819 9.55 29.17 12.21
C PRO A 819 9.20 28.70 13.64
N GLU A 820 7.98 28.23 13.86
CA GLU A 820 7.49 27.73 15.15
C GLU A 820 8.07 26.36 15.56
N ARG A 821 8.79 25.70 14.64
CA ARG A 821 9.54 24.45 14.83
C ARG A 821 11.04 24.71 15.06
N LEU A 822 11.45 25.99 15.08
CA LEU A 822 12.82 26.44 15.26
C LEU A 822 12.95 27.25 16.57
N GLY A 823 14.10 27.12 17.24
CA GLY A 823 14.40 27.84 18.49
C GLY A 823 14.01 27.10 19.79
N SER A 824 14.17 27.78 20.93
CA SER A 824 14.09 27.20 22.28
C SER A 824 12.68 26.77 22.71
N TYR A 825 11.64 27.21 22.01
CA TYR A 825 10.22 26.96 22.32
C TYR A 825 9.51 26.21 21.19
N ASP A 826 10.07 25.07 20.76
CA ASP A 826 9.46 24.21 19.73
C ASP A 826 8.04 23.79 20.15
N ARG A 827 7.03 24.28 19.41
CA ARG A 827 5.60 23.99 19.68
C ARG A 827 5.17 22.60 19.25
N GLY A 828 6.04 21.83 18.61
CA GLY A 828 5.69 20.53 18.03
C GLY A 828 5.18 20.60 16.59
N PRO A 829 5.17 19.47 15.89
CA PRO A 829 4.64 19.39 14.54
C PRO A 829 3.13 19.68 14.57
N SER A 830 2.66 20.38 13.54
CA SER A 830 1.26 20.75 13.32
C SER A 830 0.92 20.66 11.83
N PHE A 831 -0.37 20.61 11.49
CA PHE A 831 -0.81 20.68 10.09
C PHE A 831 -0.25 21.92 9.38
N ALA A 832 -0.25 23.07 10.04
CA ALA A 832 0.31 24.30 9.50
C ALA A 832 1.83 24.23 9.27
N SER A 833 2.57 23.50 10.11
CA SER A 833 4.01 23.29 9.90
C SER A 833 4.29 22.40 8.68
N ASP A 834 3.44 21.40 8.40
CA ASP A 834 3.56 20.59 7.17
C ASP A 834 3.34 21.45 5.92
N ILE A 835 2.39 22.40 5.96
CA ILE A 835 2.15 23.32 4.83
C ILE A 835 3.41 24.13 4.52
N TYR A 836 4.07 24.67 5.55
CA TYR A 836 5.32 25.41 5.38
C TYR A 836 6.41 24.51 4.77
N SER A 837 6.61 23.31 5.34
CA SER A 837 7.60 22.36 4.85
C SER A 837 7.33 21.94 3.41
N PHE A 838 6.08 21.76 3.03
CA PHE A 838 5.68 21.47 1.66
C PHE A 838 5.99 22.63 0.70
N GLY A 839 5.84 23.88 1.16
CA GLY A 839 6.25 25.06 0.41
C GLY A 839 7.75 25.07 0.10
N MET A 840 8.58 24.62 1.05
CA MET A 840 10.02 24.44 0.83
C MET A 840 10.31 23.28 -0.14
N CYS A 841 9.55 22.19 -0.11
CA CYS A 841 9.65 21.11 -1.11
C CYS A 841 9.28 21.58 -2.53
N ILE A 842 8.30 22.49 -2.67
CA ILE A 842 7.95 23.09 -3.98
C ILE A 842 9.15 23.85 -4.56
N ILE A 843 9.81 24.69 -3.73
CA ILE A 843 11.03 25.39 -4.15
C ILE A 843 12.07 24.38 -4.63
N GLU A 844 12.36 23.37 -3.81
CA GLU A 844 13.36 22.36 -4.11
C GLU A 844 13.08 21.57 -5.40
N ALA A 845 11.84 21.13 -5.60
CA ALA A 845 11.45 20.34 -6.75
C ALA A 845 11.50 21.14 -8.07
N VAL A 846 11.12 22.41 -8.04
CA VAL A 846 11.09 23.28 -9.23
C VAL A 846 12.50 23.78 -9.58
N THR A 847 13.34 24.11 -8.60
CA THR A 847 14.71 24.60 -8.86
C THR A 847 15.73 23.48 -9.01
N GLY A 848 15.46 22.29 -8.46
CA GLY A 848 16.45 21.22 -8.32
C GLY A 848 17.55 21.52 -7.29
N THR A 849 17.40 22.56 -6.46
CA THR A 849 18.39 22.98 -5.46
C THR A 849 17.75 23.14 -4.09
N PHE A 850 18.53 22.92 -3.02
CA PHE A 850 18.01 23.04 -1.66
C PHE A 850 17.44 24.44 -1.35
N PRO A 851 16.35 24.51 -0.56
CA PRO A 851 15.86 25.78 -0.03
C PRO A 851 16.99 26.50 0.72
N TRP A 852 17.04 27.83 0.57
CA TRP A 852 18.11 28.70 1.11
C TRP A 852 19.51 28.50 0.51
N ARG A 853 19.65 27.77 -0.61
CA ARG A 853 20.91 27.41 -1.28
C ARG A 853 21.78 26.47 -0.44
N GLU A 854 22.46 25.55 -1.10
CA GLU A 854 23.26 24.49 -0.47
C GLU A 854 24.38 25.02 0.45
N THR A 855 24.98 26.16 0.12
CA THR A 855 26.15 26.72 0.83
C THR A 855 25.82 27.61 2.02
N MET A 856 24.54 27.91 2.28
CA MET A 856 24.16 28.79 3.38
C MET A 856 24.21 28.05 4.72
N ASP A 857 24.84 28.67 5.71
CA ASP A 857 24.99 28.16 7.07
C ASP A 857 23.63 28.02 7.79
N GLU A 858 23.45 26.92 8.53
CA GLU A 858 22.17 26.58 9.18
C GLU A 858 21.74 27.61 10.23
N ASP A 859 22.68 28.21 10.98
CA ASP A 859 22.36 29.23 11.98
C ASP A 859 21.83 30.51 11.32
N VAL A 860 22.36 30.83 10.13
CA VAL A 860 21.88 31.97 9.35
C VAL A 860 20.48 31.68 8.81
N ILE A 861 20.22 30.45 8.36
CA ILE A 861 18.88 30.03 7.91
C ILE A 861 17.89 30.13 9.06
N VAL A 862 18.22 29.60 10.24
CA VAL A 862 17.37 29.69 11.44
C VAL A 862 17.08 31.16 11.78
N SER A 863 18.10 32.03 11.73
CA SER A 863 17.96 33.46 11.99
C SER A 863 17.04 34.17 10.99
N GLU A 864 17.14 33.85 9.70
CA GLU A 864 16.30 34.48 8.66
C GLU A 864 14.87 33.96 8.68
N VAL A 865 14.68 32.64 8.87
CA VAL A 865 13.35 32.01 8.98
C VAL A 865 12.60 32.52 10.22
N THR A 866 13.26 32.62 11.37
CA THR A 866 12.64 33.14 12.61
C THR A 866 12.28 34.63 12.53
N ARG A 867 12.87 35.38 11.60
CA ARG A 867 12.47 36.76 11.25
C ARG A 867 11.34 36.83 10.22
N GLY A 868 10.79 35.69 9.80
CA GLY A 868 9.71 35.61 8.82
C GLY A 868 10.15 35.86 7.38
N LYS A 869 11.45 35.73 7.07
CA LYS A 869 11.94 35.83 5.69
C LYS A 869 11.80 34.49 4.97
N LEU A 870 11.65 34.57 3.66
CA LEU A 870 11.67 33.43 2.74
C LEU A 870 12.99 33.40 1.97
N PRO A 871 13.37 32.24 1.39
CA PRO A 871 14.45 32.20 0.41
C PRO A 871 14.21 33.25 -0.70
N PRO A 872 15.26 33.79 -1.33
CA PRO A 872 15.10 34.63 -2.50
C PRO A 872 14.29 33.89 -3.57
N ARG A 873 13.30 34.59 -4.16
CA ARG A 873 12.47 34.03 -5.23
C ARG A 873 13.35 33.52 -6.37
N PRO A 874 13.27 32.23 -6.75
CA PRO A 874 14.03 31.71 -7.88
C PRO A 874 13.49 32.26 -9.21
N GLU A 875 14.38 32.42 -10.20
CA GLU A 875 14.01 32.91 -11.54
C GLU A 875 13.02 31.99 -12.27
N SER A 876 13.01 30.69 -11.93
CA SER A 876 12.08 29.71 -12.48
C SER A 876 10.63 29.88 -12.00
N PHE A 877 10.37 30.75 -11.02
CA PHE A 877 9.03 31.00 -10.48
C PHE A 877 8.41 32.25 -11.10
N ASN A 878 7.25 32.09 -11.72
CA ASN A 878 6.38 33.22 -12.04
C ASN A 878 5.67 33.77 -10.78
N ASP A 879 4.92 34.86 -10.93
CA ASP A 879 4.32 35.56 -9.78
C ASP A 879 3.32 34.67 -9.02
N GLU A 880 2.55 33.86 -9.75
CA GLU A 880 1.56 32.93 -9.17
C GLU A 880 2.20 31.81 -8.36
N GLN A 881 3.23 31.19 -8.93
CA GLN A 881 3.93 30.08 -8.34
C GLN A 881 4.61 30.53 -7.05
N TRP A 882 5.19 31.73 -7.05
CA TRP A 882 5.81 32.30 -5.86
C TRP A 882 4.78 32.76 -4.83
N ASP A 883 3.64 33.29 -5.26
CA ASP A 883 2.56 33.66 -4.35
C ASP A 883 2.03 32.46 -3.58
N LEU A 884 1.78 31.33 -4.26
CA LEU A 884 1.37 30.08 -3.61
C LEU A 884 2.36 29.70 -2.48
N VAL A 885 3.65 29.66 -2.79
CA VAL A 885 4.70 29.34 -1.80
C VAL A 885 4.72 30.36 -0.66
N SER A 886 4.56 31.65 -0.96
CA SER A 886 4.55 32.71 0.05
C SER A 886 3.38 32.56 1.04
N ARG A 887 2.21 32.15 0.55
CA ARG A 887 1.00 31.90 1.36
C ARG A 887 1.08 30.60 2.17
N MET A 888 1.83 29.63 1.68
CA MET A 888 2.12 28.41 2.43
C MET A 888 3.12 28.68 3.58
N CYS A 889 4.01 29.65 3.37
CA CYS A 889 5.13 29.91 4.27
C CYS A 889 4.97 31.19 5.11
N CYS A 890 3.74 31.62 5.39
CA CYS A 890 3.47 32.75 6.29
C CYS A 890 4.08 32.51 7.69
N LEU A 891 4.55 33.59 8.32
CA LEU A 891 5.17 33.52 9.65
C LEU A 891 4.17 32.94 10.68
N GLU A 892 2.99 33.52 10.78
CA GLU A 892 1.93 33.05 11.68
C GLU A 892 1.28 31.77 11.14
N PRO A 893 1.30 30.66 11.89
CA PRO A 893 0.75 29.37 11.42
C PRO A 893 -0.74 29.43 11.06
N GLY A 894 -1.52 30.27 11.75
CA GLY A 894 -2.96 30.42 11.52
C GLY A 894 -3.33 31.13 10.21
N ASP A 895 -2.39 31.88 9.63
CA ASP A 895 -2.60 32.63 8.37
C ASP A 895 -2.25 31.79 7.13
N ARG A 896 -1.61 30.63 7.32
CA ARG A 896 -1.21 29.75 6.23
C ARG A 896 -2.42 29.14 5.54
N ILE A 897 -2.32 29.01 4.23
CA ILE A 897 -3.35 28.38 3.41
C ILE A 897 -3.54 26.90 3.81
N THR A 898 -4.78 26.42 3.81
CA THR A 898 -5.09 25.00 4.12
C THR A 898 -4.65 24.06 3.00
N VAL A 899 -4.34 22.80 3.33
CA VAL A 899 -3.94 21.77 2.35
C VAL A 899 -4.94 21.60 1.19
N SER A 900 -6.25 21.63 1.46
CA SER A 900 -7.27 21.49 0.40
C SER A 900 -7.24 22.63 -0.63
N ALA A 901 -6.81 23.83 -0.21
CA ALA A 901 -6.65 24.96 -1.11
C ALA A 901 -5.30 24.91 -1.84
N VAL A 902 -4.24 24.38 -1.20
CA VAL A 902 -2.97 24.05 -1.87
C VAL A 902 -3.20 23.06 -3.02
N VAL A 903 -3.94 21.97 -2.79
CA VAL A 903 -4.28 20.98 -3.82
C VAL A 903 -5.02 21.62 -5.00
N ALA A 904 -6.00 22.49 -4.72
CA ALA A 904 -6.75 23.20 -5.77
C ALA A 904 -5.86 24.15 -6.60
N LEU A 905 -4.98 24.91 -5.94
CA LEU A 905 -4.09 25.85 -6.61
C LEU A 905 -3.01 25.12 -7.43
N LEU A 906 -2.39 24.06 -6.89
CA LEU A 906 -1.41 23.26 -7.63
C LEU A 906 -2.03 22.61 -8.86
N GLY A 907 -3.24 22.07 -8.77
CA GLY A 907 -3.95 21.50 -9.92
C GLY A 907 -4.19 22.49 -11.06
N SER A 908 -4.16 23.79 -10.79
CA SER A 908 -4.29 24.84 -11.80
C SER A 908 -2.98 25.28 -12.46
N LEU A 909 -1.87 24.96 -11.81
CA LEU A 909 -0.51 25.23 -12.29
C LEU A 909 0.06 24.06 -13.11
N CYS A 910 -0.66 22.93 -13.13
CA CYS A 910 -0.31 21.70 -13.86
C CYS A 910 -0.60 21.77 -15.35
#